data_AF-R7IUS3-F1
#
_entry.id   AF-R7IUS3-F1
#
_cell.length_a   1.000
_cell.length_b   1.000
_cell.length_c   1.000
_cell.angle_alpha   90.00
_cell.angle_beta   90.00
_cell.angle_gamma   90.00
#
_symmetry.space_group_name_H-M   'P 1'
#
loop_
_entity.id
_entity.type
_entity.pdbx_description
1 polymer ?
#
loop_
_entity_poly.entity_id
_entity_poly.type
_entity_poly.pdbx_seq_one_letter_code
_entity_poly.pdbx_strand_id
1 'polypeptide(L)'
;MKKSITKIISILTAAMLAVTPAFQYAPAFYAAESESTEELTDAVKQEVVRRIKAIEKADDDYIYCDISDLNLPESSKQELKDYINELTADDAGMYWMEWCVPLASDNKITKVGISLKEKYYQADSKSIDKAAAKQDYEILQKRLANGELKTILKERLLGDGLEKHTVDVRDLKLYAIDDSVLTELISEDADLYWILEFEFEDDYYLAGTDEEKEKYHLREIRPTVKEKYQDASFEYGVNLELARQDFEELQERLKVEGWQQILKERIHDSVRENAQNTLDFRINIRDLNIQMEAAELEAYIGKLGFTDPYCFAVGEGSSAKSDREGKYIERIGLRPRLDYRKEDGSGVDYDKLFQSFYHYRYRISSLTSQMDESMSDVEKTFAVQQWVTREIDYNLQCSHNLYQMLDDGFAICQYYTELTTNLLQIYDVPVYDIASNPMNHAWNMVKLDGKYYHIDNTWNDGGHITNDEGISGTQYFLRSDERFYNIISPHYDWYCTNLSKTPVSDSEDAFDGYIFRDVEAKNQNARYSYYKGYWYYFGSNVIYRSKIDGTDKEIVARYGDSGNTIVNLFVYKDRIYLALQDGVYVTDMADFVAGKTDMECVYNVKEDAKLSYIDQFTIKQDALRPGQNGVVTVIPLENQSSLNMKETSMELTVGDVVKGDVDYISESGSEAIWGTDNTDVLEVSADGTITAKAEGTATVYAGVDDCMDKMQVTVTKAADAKDYDKLSEIKNGYTFETDSELGVQTIQGISSDSSVSALKKKFAGANIVIRNAEGRQLENNQMVGSGCTINLLKDGTVVDRAEVLIKGDADGDGQIDVMDMEAVQKDLLGMKKLGGIYQKAALVTGDETELSILDMEAIQKHILGIRKIV
;
A
#
# COMPACT_ATOMS: atom_id res chain seq x y z
N MET A 1 -5.68 34.32 2.65
CA MET A 1 -5.62 35.51 3.54
C MET A 1 -6.92 36.31 3.41
N LYS A 2 -7.69 36.40 4.51
CA LYS A 2 -8.85 37.29 4.81
C LYS A 2 -10.28 37.00 4.26
N LYS A 3 -11.09 36.53 5.23
CA LYS A 3 -12.45 36.97 5.69
C LYS A 3 -13.67 36.23 5.09
N SER A 4 -14.35 35.34 5.83
CA SER A 4 -15.20 35.46 7.06
C SER A 4 -16.70 35.45 6.69
N ILE A 5 -17.46 34.37 6.99
CA ILE A 5 -18.33 34.15 8.18
C ILE A 5 -19.34 35.31 8.35
N THR A 6 -20.68 35.20 8.23
CA THR A 6 -21.71 34.60 9.12
C THR A 6 -23.07 35.11 8.56
N LYS A 7 -24.21 34.40 8.56
CA LYS A 7 -25.22 34.41 9.65
C LYS A 7 -26.41 33.49 9.39
N ILE A 8 -26.96 33.07 10.53
CA ILE A 8 -27.89 32.00 10.88
C ILE A 8 -29.37 32.49 10.95
N ILE A 9 -30.31 31.61 10.57
CA ILE A 9 -31.63 31.24 11.15
C ILE A 9 -32.58 32.36 11.64
N SER A 10 -33.88 32.30 11.29
CA SER A 10 -35.02 32.13 12.24
C SER A 10 -36.39 32.54 11.68
N ILE A 11 -37.36 31.70 12.03
CA ILE A 11 -38.81 31.69 11.83
C ILE A 11 -39.53 32.85 12.56
N LEU A 12 -40.69 33.29 12.03
CA LEU A 12 -41.97 33.66 12.69
C LEU A 12 -42.65 34.85 11.93
N THR A 13 -43.96 35.06 11.78
CA THR A 13 -45.25 34.35 11.98
C THR A 13 -46.36 35.39 11.75
N ALA A 14 -47.51 35.02 11.15
CA ALA A 14 -48.88 35.51 11.47
C ALA A 14 -49.88 34.92 10.44
N ALA A 15 -50.59 33.81 10.71
CA ALA A 15 -51.86 33.69 11.47
C ALA A 15 -53.07 34.33 10.72
N MET A 16 -54.24 33.72 10.49
CA MET A 16 -54.88 32.52 11.09
C MET A 16 -56.26 32.25 10.40
N LEU A 17 -56.81 31.03 10.57
CA LEU A 17 -58.25 30.61 10.60
C LEU A 17 -59.03 30.48 9.26
N ALA A 18 -59.93 29.50 8.99
CA ALA A 18 -60.50 28.36 9.72
C ALA A 18 -61.34 27.44 8.76
N VAL A 19 -61.36 26.14 9.05
CA VAL A 19 -62.50 25.16 9.07
C VAL A 19 -63.50 25.06 7.87
N THR A 20 -63.55 23.86 7.27
CA THR A 20 -64.57 23.25 6.35
C THR A 20 -66.00 23.14 6.94
N PRO A 21 -67.06 22.60 6.26
CA PRO A 21 -67.38 22.37 4.83
C PRO A 21 -68.83 22.84 4.43
N ALA A 22 -69.24 22.78 3.15
CA ALA A 22 -70.56 22.30 2.69
C ALA A 22 -70.85 22.53 1.18
N PHE A 23 -71.21 21.42 0.54
CA PHE A 23 -72.18 21.21 -0.54
C PHE A 23 -72.97 22.39 -1.17
N GLN A 24 -73.00 22.34 -2.52
CA GLN A 24 -74.15 22.47 -3.43
C GLN A 24 -74.65 23.84 -3.96
N TYR A 25 -74.84 23.83 -5.29
CA TYR A 25 -75.64 24.69 -6.17
C TYR A 25 -75.04 26.00 -6.73
N ALA A 26 -74.66 25.92 -8.01
CA ALA A 26 -74.58 26.96 -9.05
C ALA A 26 -75.95 27.68 -9.26
N PRO A 27 -76.11 28.82 -9.97
CA PRO A 27 -75.38 29.33 -11.18
C PRO A 27 -75.00 30.85 -11.07
N ALA A 28 -74.36 31.58 -11.98
CA ALA A 28 -74.39 31.61 -13.44
C ALA A 28 -73.17 32.39 -14.02
N PHE A 29 -72.71 31.93 -15.19
CA PHE A 29 -72.20 32.68 -16.35
C PHE A 29 -71.44 34.00 -16.17
N TYR A 30 -70.16 33.98 -16.58
CA TYR A 30 -69.68 34.81 -17.69
C TYR A 30 -68.63 34.01 -18.49
N ALA A 31 -68.82 33.96 -19.80
CA ALA A 31 -67.92 33.35 -20.76
C ALA A 31 -66.67 34.23 -20.96
N ALA A 32 -65.50 33.61 -20.92
CA ALA A 32 -64.31 34.02 -21.64
C ALA A 32 -63.78 32.77 -22.35
N GLU A 33 -63.60 32.88 -23.66
CA GLU A 33 -63.10 31.82 -24.54
C GLU A 33 -61.76 31.30 -24.00
N SER A 34 -61.72 30.01 -23.65
CA SER A 34 -60.47 29.29 -23.40
C SER A 34 -59.90 28.85 -24.74
N GLU A 35 -58.79 29.44 -25.18
CA GLU A 35 -57.93 28.77 -26.15
C GLU A 35 -57.53 27.42 -25.56
N SER A 36 -57.91 26.33 -26.21
CA SER A 36 -57.47 24.98 -25.86
C SER A 36 -55.96 24.90 -26.06
N THR A 37 -55.22 24.78 -24.98
CA THR A 37 -53.86 24.27 -25.00
C THR A 37 -53.96 22.77 -25.26
N GLU A 38 -53.55 22.30 -26.45
CA GLU A 38 -53.45 20.87 -26.70
C GLU A 38 -52.30 20.31 -25.85
N GLU A 39 -52.60 19.32 -24.99
CA GLU A 39 -51.57 18.57 -24.26
C GLU A 39 -50.71 17.76 -25.24
N LEU A 40 -49.44 17.53 -24.92
CA LEU A 40 -48.52 16.74 -25.75
C LEU A 40 -48.88 15.25 -25.70
N THR A 41 -49.87 14.84 -26.49
CA THR A 41 -50.29 13.44 -26.60
C THR A 41 -49.34 12.62 -27.48
N ASP A 42 -49.36 11.29 -27.34
CA ASP A 42 -48.58 10.36 -28.17
C ASP A 42 -48.87 10.49 -29.67
N ALA A 43 -50.13 10.81 -30.03
CA ALA A 43 -50.50 11.05 -31.42
C ALA A 43 -49.79 12.29 -31.99
N VAL A 44 -49.67 13.36 -31.19
CA VAL A 44 -48.95 14.58 -31.59
C VAL A 44 -47.45 14.31 -31.68
N LYS A 45 -46.87 13.59 -30.71
CA LYS A 45 -45.48 13.14 -30.74
C LYS A 45 -45.15 12.35 -32.02
N GLN A 46 -46.00 11.40 -32.40
CA GLN A 46 -45.83 10.61 -33.63
C GLN A 46 -45.99 11.46 -34.91
N GLU A 47 -46.88 12.44 -34.92
CA GLU A 47 -47.04 13.35 -36.05
C GLU A 47 -45.80 14.24 -36.25
N VAL A 48 -45.21 14.75 -35.16
CA VAL A 48 -43.93 15.48 -35.23
C VAL A 48 -42.85 14.59 -35.84
N VAL A 49 -42.67 13.36 -35.33
CA VAL A 49 -41.69 12.40 -35.86
C VAL A 49 -41.95 12.08 -37.34
N ARG A 50 -43.20 11.90 -37.75
CA ARG A 50 -43.58 11.66 -39.15
C ARG A 50 -43.10 12.80 -40.06
N ARG A 51 -43.25 14.06 -39.61
CA ARG A 51 -42.78 15.24 -40.35
C ARG A 51 -41.26 15.29 -40.43
N ILE A 52 -40.57 15.02 -39.32
CA ILE A 52 -39.11 14.97 -39.28
C ILE A 52 -38.58 13.90 -40.25
N LYS A 53 -39.16 12.69 -40.23
CA LYS A 53 -38.79 11.60 -41.15
C LYS A 53 -38.98 11.95 -42.62
N ALA A 54 -39.91 12.85 -42.95
CA ALA A 54 -40.19 13.29 -44.31
C ALA A 54 -39.21 14.34 -44.86
N ILE A 55 -38.27 14.84 -44.05
CA ILE A 55 -37.32 15.88 -44.50
C ILE A 55 -36.23 15.25 -45.37
N GLU A 56 -36.15 15.64 -46.65
CA GLU A 56 -35.15 15.11 -47.60
C GLU A 56 -34.02 16.09 -47.93
N LYS A 57 -34.18 17.36 -47.58
CA LYS A 57 -33.25 18.44 -47.93
C LYS A 57 -32.81 19.21 -46.70
N ALA A 58 -31.55 19.61 -46.71
CA ALA A 58 -30.92 20.42 -45.68
C ALA A 58 -30.05 21.48 -46.35
N ASP A 59 -30.28 22.76 -46.04
CA ASP A 59 -29.48 23.85 -46.59
C ASP A 59 -28.12 24.00 -45.89
N ASP A 60 -28.03 23.49 -44.66
CA ASP A 60 -26.86 23.46 -43.78
C ASP A 60 -26.96 22.25 -42.82
N ASP A 61 -25.99 22.09 -41.93
CA ASP A 61 -25.97 21.09 -40.85
C ASP A 61 -27.11 21.25 -39.80
N TYR A 62 -27.89 22.32 -39.90
CA TYR A 62 -29.04 22.63 -39.06
C TYR A 62 -30.32 22.89 -39.86
N ILE A 63 -31.40 22.18 -39.56
CA ILE A 63 -32.69 22.26 -40.26
C ILE A 63 -33.84 22.56 -39.30
N TYR A 64 -34.92 23.16 -39.81
CA TYR A 64 -36.11 23.48 -39.04
C TYR A 64 -37.33 22.74 -39.57
N CYS A 65 -37.99 21.97 -38.71
CA CYS A 65 -39.31 21.39 -38.97
C CYS A 65 -40.39 22.31 -38.43
N ASP A 66 -41.27 22.83 -39.29
CA ASP A 66 -42.42 23.63 -38.85
C ASP A 66 -43.50 22.74 -38.22
N ILE A 67 -43.90 23.11 -37.00
CA ILE A 67 -44.94 22.43 -36.22
C ILE A 67 -45.90 23.44 -35.58
N SER A 68 -45.93 24.66 -36.09
CA SER A 68 -46.70 25.78 -35.51
C SER A 68 -48.21 25.52 -35.52
N ASP A 69 -48.68 24.71 -36.47
CA ASP A 69 -50.07 24.28 -36.59
C ASP A 69 -50.50 23.28 -35.51
N LEU A 70 -49.56 22.62 -34.83
CA LEU A 70 -49.84 21.69 -33.73
C LEU A 70 -50.16 22.40 -32.41
N ASN A 71 -50.07 23.74 -32.37
CA ASN A 71 -50.52 24.59 -31.26
C ASN A 71 -50.04 24.14 -29.86
N LEU A 72 -48.84 23.57 -29.80
CA LEU A 72 -48.26 23.01 -28.57
C LEU A 72 -47.83 24.11 -27.60
N PRO A 73 -48.14 24.00 -26.29
CA PRO A 73 -47.68 24.97 -25.30
C PRO A 73 -46.16 24.89 -25.10
N GLU A 74 -45.52 26.02 -24.81
CA GLU A 74 -44.08 26.08 -24.54
C GLU A 74 -43.64 25.13 -23.40
N SER A 75 -44.53 24.86 -22.44
CA SER A 75 -44.30 23.90 -21.35
C SER A 75 -43.96 22.48 -21.82
N SER A 76 -44.38 22.08 -23.03
CA SER A 76 -44.13 20.75 -23.60
C SER A 76 -42.76 20.62 -24.28
N LYS A 77 -41.95 21.69 -24.30
CA LYS A 77 -40.67 21.74 -25.00
C LYS A 77 -39.69 20.66 -24.54
N GLN A 78 -39.60 20.44 -23.23
CA GLN A 78 -38.67 19.45 -22.67
C GLN A 78 -39.13 18.02 -23.00
N GLU A 79 -40.40 17.70 -22.73
CA GLU A 79 -40.95 16.37 -23.03
C GLU A 79 -40.85 16.00 -24.52
N LEU A 80 -41.06 16.98 -25.42
CA LEU A 80 -40.91 16.77 -26.86
C LEU A 80 -39.44 16.63 -27.27
N LYS A 81 -38.52 17.40 -26.68
CA LYS A 81 -37.08 17.27 -26.91
C LYS A 81 -36.61 15.86 -26.56
N ASP A 82 -37.00 15.37 -25.37
CA ASP A 82 -36.56 14.08 -24.85
C ASP A 82 -37.10 12.94 -25.70
N TYR A 83 -38.39 12.95 -26.03
CA TYR A 83 -39.01 11.94 -26.90
C TYR A 83 -38.33 11.84 -28.29
N ILE A 84 -38.02 12.97 -28.92
CA ILE A 84 -37.38 12.97 -30.24
C ILE A 84 -35.93 12.49 -30.14
N ASN A 85 -35.18 12.97 -29.14
CA ASN A 85 -33.78 12.60 -28.98
C ASN A 85 -33.62 11.10 -28.64
N GLU A 86 -34.52 10.50 -27.89
CA GLU A 86 -34.53 9.05 -27.63
C GLU A 86 -34.66 8.23 -28.93
N LEU A 87 -35.52 8.67 -29.85
CA LEU A 87 -35.70 8.03 -31.15
C LEU A 87 -34.46 8.12 -32.05
N THR A 88 -33.55 9.07 -31.83
CA THR A 88 -32.31 9.15 -32.60
C THR A 88 -31.37 7.96 -32.34
N ALA A 89 -31.49 7.31 -31.17
CA ALA A 89 -30.78 6.08 -30.82
C ALA A 89 -31.57 4.80 -31.18
N ASP A 90 -32.90 4.90 -31.26
CA ASP A 90 -33.80 3.73 -31.29
C ASP A 90 -34.46 3.46 -32.65
N ASP A 91 -34.46 4.44 -33.54
CA ASP A 91 -35.17 4.38 -34.81
C ASP A 91 -34.21 4.59 -35.98
N ALA A 92 -34.06 3.56 -36.81
CA ALA A 92 -33.22 3.59 -38.01
C ALA A 92 -33.59 4.74 -38.98
N GLY A 93 -34.84 5.21 -38.95
CA GLY A 93 -35.32 6.33 -39.75
C GLY A 93 -34.96 7.70 -39.20
N MET A 94 -34.45 7.78 -37.96
CA MET A 94 -34.03 9.01 -37.28
C MET A 94 -32.53 9.05 -36.96
N TYR A 95 -31.78 7.95 -37.18
CA TYR A 95 -30.36 7.83 -36.84
C TYR A 95 -29.42 8.85 -37.50
N TRP A 96 -29.89 9.53 -38.55
CA TRP A 96 -29.16 10.61 -39.24
C TRP A 96 -29.12 11.92 -38.42
N MET A 97 -29.95 12.05 -37.39
CA MET A 97 -30.03 13.22 -36.52
C MET A 97 -28.99 13.17 -35.41
N GLU A 98 -28.44 14.34 -35.07
CA GLU A 98 -27.47 14.52 -33.99
C GLU A 98 -28.15 14.99 -32.69
N TRP A 99 -28.99 16.03 -32.75
CA TRP A 99 -29.87 16.42 -31.64
C TRP A 99 -30.99 17.32 -32.14
N CYS A 100 -32.01 17.56 -31.31
CA CYS A 100 -33.05 18.53 -31.59
C CYS A 100 -33.29 19.54 -30.46
N VAL A 101 -33.82 20.71 -30.82
CA VAL A 101 -34.27 21.74 -29.89
C VAL A 101 -35.62 22.30 -30.38
N PRO A 102 -36.72 22.06 -29.66
CA PRO A 102 -37.98 22.74 -29.94
C PRO A 102 -37.88 24.24 -29.62
N LEU A 103 -38.43 25.07 -30.50
CA LEU A 103 -38.36 26.53 -30.43
C LEU A 103 -39.76 27.11 -30.28
N ALA A 104 -39.90 28.01 -29.31
CA ALA A 104 -41.17 28.64 -28.99
C ALA A 104 -41.17 30.13 -29.36
N SER A 105 -42.35 30.61 -29.76
CA SER A 105 -42.68 32.03 -29.93
C SER A 105 -44.10 32.23 -29.43
N ASP A 106 -44.38 33.34 -28.75
CA ASP A 106 -45.70 33.65 -28.21
C ASP A 106 -46.30 32.51 -27.35
N ASN A 107 -45.48 31.93 -26.47
CA ASN A 107 -45.80 30.79 -25.56
C ASN A 107 -46.20 29.48 -26.26
N LYS A 108 -45.95 29.34 -27.56
CA LYS A 108 -46.25 28.13 -28.35
C LYS A 108 -45.02 27.62 -29.07
N ILE A 109 -44.87 26.30 -29.14
CA ILE A 109 -43.79 25.68 -29.92
C ILE A 109 -44.13 25.85 -31.40
N THR A 110 -43.26 26.52 -32.14
CA THR A 110 -43.47 26.84 -33.55
C THR A 110 -42.65 25.94 -34.47
N LYS A 111 -41.46 25.53 -34.03
CA LYS A 111 -40.51 24.75 -34.85
C LYS A 111 -39.74 23.77 -34.00
N VAL A 112 -39.23 22.70 -34.61
CA VAL A 112 -38.16 21.87 -34.06
C VAL A 112 -36.91 22.14 -34.87
N GLY A 113 -35.90 22.73 -34.26
CA GLY A 113 -34.56 22.80 -34.82
C GLY A 113 -33.87 21.46 -34.66
N ILE A 114 -33.18 20.99 -35.70
CA ILE A 114 -32.56 19.67 -35.77
C ILE A 114 -31.14 19.85 -36.29
N SER A 115 -30.19 19.31 -35.55
CA SER A 115 -28.80 19.18 -35.98
C SER A 115 -28.61 17.82 -36.66
N LEU A 116 -27.84 17.82 -37.76
CA LEU A 116 -27.49 16.66 -38.57
C LEU A 116 -26.16 16.08 -38.12
N LYS A 117 -26.03 14.76 -38.13
CA LYS A 117 -24.71 14.12 -38.06
C LYS A 117 -23.95 14.45 -39.33
N GLU A 118 -22.81 15.11 -39.18
CA GLU A 118 -21.98 15.62 -40.29
C GLU A 118 -21.74 14.54 -41.36
N LYS A 119 -21.47 13.29 -40.94
CA LYS A 119 -21.24 12.13 -41.82
C LYS A 119 -22.36 11.87 -42.84
N TYR A 120 -23.60 12.21 -42.53
CA TYR A 120 -24.74 11.96 -43.42
C TYR A 120 -25.21 13.20 -44.19
N TYR A 121 -24.58 14.35 -43.95
CA TYR A 121 -24.89 15.57 -44.69
C TYR A 121 -24.08 15.67 -45.98
N GLN A 122 -24.77 15.78 -47.11
CA GLN A 122 -24.15 15.87 -48.44
C GLN A 122 -24.17 17.32 -48.92
N ALA A 123 -23.17 18.10 -48.52
CA ALA A 123 -23.08 19.55 -48.79
C ALA A 123 -23.29 19.93 -50.26
N ASP A 124 -22.72 19.16 -51.19
CA ASP A 124 -22.84 19.41 -52.65
C ASP A 124 -24.27 19.30 -53.17
N SER A 125 -25.09 18.45 -52.55
CA SER A 125 -26.45 18.14 -52.99
C SER A 125 -27.53 18.69 -52.06
N LYS A 126 -27.13 19.30 -50.94
CA LYS A 126 -28.04 19.81 -49.89
C LYS A 126 -29.07 18.75 -49.46
N SER A 127 -28.59 17.52 -49.29
CA SER A 127 -29.42 16.35 -49.01
C SER A 127 -28.84 15.52 -47.86
N ILE A 128 -29.66 14.61 -47.34
CA ILE A 128 -29.34 13.76 -46.19
C ILE A 128 -29.24 12.31 -46.69
N ASP A 129 -28.11 11.65 -46.46
CA ASP A 129 -27.91 10.24 -46.81
C ASP A 129 -28.53 9.31 -45.76
N LYS A 130 -29.86 9.24 -45.77
CA LYS A 130 -30.61 8.37 -44.85
C LYS A 130 -30.39 6.89 -45.11
N ALA A 131 -29.96 6.51 -46.32
CA ALA A 131 -29.69 5.11 -46.65
C ALA A 131 -28.42 4.65 -45.93
N ALA A 132 -27.35 5.46 -45.96
CA ALA A 132 -26.14 5.22 -45.18
C ALA A 132 -26.44 5.21 -43.68
N ALA A 133 -27.18 6.19 -43.17
CA ALA A 133 -27.54 6.23 -41.74
C ALA A 133 -28.32 4.98 -41.29
N LYS A 134 -29.30 4.54 -42.07
CA LYS A 134 -30.05 3.32 -41.77
C LYS A 134 -29.14 2.09 -41.79
N GLN A 135 -28.24 1.99 -42.75
CA GLN A 135 -27.29 0.89 -42.85
C GLN A 135 -26.34 0.85 -41.65
N ASP A 136 -25.79 2.00 -41.25
CA ASP A 136 -24.90 2.12 -40.08
C ASP A 136 -25.63 1.72 -38.79
N TYR A 137 -26.90 2.15 -38.62
CA TYR A 137 -27.75 1.70 -37.51
C TYR A 137 -27.92 0.17 -37.50
N GLU A 138 -28.30 -0.44 -38.62
CA GLU A 138 -28.52 -1.89 -38.72
C GLU A 138 -27.22 -2.68 -38.44
N ILE A 139 -26.07 -2.17 -38.88
CA ILE A 139 -24.75 -2.74 -38.58
C ILE A 139 -24.47 -2.64 -37.08
N LEU A 140 -24.66 -1.47 -36.47
CA LEU A 140 -24.45 -1.25 -35.04
C LEU A 140 -25.30 -2.21 -34.20
N GLN A 141 -26.61 -2.28 -34.47
CA GLN A 141 -27.52 -3.16 -33.73
C GLN A 141 -27.12 -4.63 -33.85
N LYS A 142 -26.64 -5.06 -35.02
CA LYS A 142 -26.13 -6.43 -35.22
C LYS A 142 -24.87 -6.69 -34.39
N ARG A 143 -23.94 -5.74 -34.34
CA ARG A 143 -22.70 -5.85 -33.53
C ARG A 143 -23.01 -5.90 -32.04
N LEU A 144 -23.92 -5.04 -31.57
CA LEU A 144 -24.40 -5.05 -30.18
C LEU A 144 -25.05 -6.38 -29.83
N ALA A 145 -25.88 -6.95 -30.71
CA ALA A 145 -26.48 -8.27 -30.52
C ALA A 145 -25.46 -9.42 -30.48
N ASN A 146 -24.27 -9.23 -31.06
CA ASN A 146 -23.14 -10.17 -30.97
C ASN A 146 -22.27 -9.96 -29.72
N GLY A 147 -22.59 -8.99 -28.85
CA GLY A 147 -21.80 -8.68 -27.65
C GLY A 147 -20.55 -7.83 -27.92
N GLU A 148 -20.47 -7.14 -29.06
CA GLU A 148 -19.28 -6.36 -29.46
C GLU A 148 -19.20 -4.96 -28.82
N LEU A 149 -19.92 -4.69 -27.74
CA LEU A 149 -19.99 -3.37 -27.09
C LEU A 149 -18.60 -2.82 -26.76
N LYS A 150 -17.73 -3.62 -26.12
CA LYS A 150 -16.36 -3.24 -25.80
C LYS A 150 -15.55 -2.88 -27.03
N THR A 151 -15.67 -3.66 -28.11
CA THR A 151 -14.97 -3.42 -29.37
C THR A 151 -15.41 -2.11 -30.01
N ILE A 152 -16.71 -1.83 -30.02
CA ILE A 152 -17.27 -0.57 -30.54
C ILE A 152 -16.75 0.63 -29.73
N LEU A 153 -16.77 0.53 -28.39
CA LEU A 153 -16.26 1.58 -27.52
C LEU A 153 -14.76 1.85 -27.75
N LYS A 154 -13.95 0.79 -27.85
CA LYS A 154 -12.53 0.90 -28.19
C LYS A 154 -12.31 1.61 -29.51
N GLU A 155 -13.02 1.23 -30.57
CA GLU A 155 -12.93 1.88 -31.88
C GLU A 155 -13.24 3.37 -31.81
N ARG A 156 -14.26 3.78 -31.05
CA ARG A 156 -14.61 5.19 -30.89
C ARG A 156 -13.60 5.97 -30.05
N LEU A 157 -13.07 5.36 -28.99
CA LEU A 157 -12.03 5.97 -28.15
C LEU A 157 -10.71 6.17 -28.91
N LEU A 158 -10.35 5.25 -29.80
CA LEU A 158 -9.17 5.37 -30.67
C LEU A 158 -9.41 6.25 -31.91
N GLY A 159 -10.65 6.66 -32.17
CA GLY A 159 -11.00 7.64 -33.18
C GLY A 159 -11.25 9.01 -32.56
N ASP A 160 -12.53 9.38 -32.42
CA ASP A 160 -12.96 10.67 -31.86
C ASP A 160 -12.41 10.92 -30.44
N GLY A 161 -12.20 9.88 -29.64
CA GLY A 161 -11.62 10.01 -28.31
C GLY A 161 -10.19 10.54 -28.32
N LEU A 162 -9.38 10.22 -29.34
CA LEU A 162 -8.02 10.77 -29.51
C LEU A 162 -8.04 12.11 -30.27
N GLU A 163 -8.91 12.24 -31.28
CA GLU A 163 -8.93 13.44 -32.13
C GLU A 163 -9.62 14.64 -31.47
N LYS A 164 -10.61 14.40 -30.60
CA LYS A 164 -11.52 15.40 -30.07
C LYS A 164 -11.67 15.36 -28.55
N HIS A 165 -11.14 14.32 -27.88
CA HIS A 165 -11.37 14.04 -26.44
C HIS A 165 -12.85 13.96 -26.05
N THR A 166 -13.74 13.62 -27.00
CA THR A 166 -15.17 13.42 -26.77
C THR A 166 -15.67 12.30 -27.67
N VAL A 167 -16.44 11.38 -27.10
CA VAL A 167 -17.06 10.25 -27.80
C VAL A 167 -18.57 10.27 -27.59
N ASP A 168 -19.35 10.34 -28.68
CA ASP A 168 -20.80 10.10 -28.63
C ASP A 168 -21.05 8.60 -28.37
N VAL A 169 -21.87 8.31 -27.35
CA VAL A 169 -22.28 6.94 -26.96
C VAL A 169 -23.80 6.79 -26.85
N ARG A 170 -24.57 7.78 -27.28
CA ARG A 170 -26.03 7.79 -27.11
C ARG A 170 -26.71 6.58 -27.74
N ASP A 171 -26.21 6.15 -28.90
CA ASP A 171 -26.72 5.00 -29.63
C ASP A 171 -26.29 3.63 -29.06
N LEU A 172 -25.38 3.62 -28.09
CA LEU A 172 -24.99 2.44 -27.33
C LEU A 172 -25.91 2.20 -26.13
N LYS A 173 -26.74 3.18 -25.77
CA LYS A 173 -27.69 3.13 -24.65
C LYS A 173 -27.04 2.80 -23.31
N LEU A 174 -25.78 3.19 -23.14
CA LEU A 174 -25.10 3.07 -21.85
C LEU A 174 -25.79 3.94 -20.83
N TYR A 175 -26.01 3.44 -19.62
CA TYR A 175 -26.48 4.23 -18.49
C TYR A 175 -25.29 4.77 -17.70
N ALA A 176 -25.52 5.84 -16.94
CA ALA A 176 -24.48 6.41 -16.07
C ALA A 176 -24.00 5.45 -14.95
N ILE A 177 -24.67 4.31 -14.78
CA ILE A 177 -24.26 3.21 -13.89
C ILE A 177 -23.28 2.25 -14.56
N ASP A 178 -23.17 2.23 -15.90
CA ASP A 178 -22.39 1.25 -16.69
C ASP A 178 -20.88 1.59 -16.79
N ASP A 179 -20.31 2.28 -15.80
CA ASP A 179 -18.88 2.68 -15.80
C ASP A 179 -17.92 1.48 -15.68
N SER A 180 -18.42 0.31 -15.27
CA SER A 180 -17.63 -0.92 -15.18
C SER A 180 -17.09 -1.38 -16.53
N VAL A 181 -17.86 -1.21 -17.63
CA VAL A 181 -17.43 -1.62 -18.97
C VAL A 181 -16.31 -0.72 -19.48
N LEU A 182 -16.37 0.57 -19.17
CA LEU A 182 -15.31 1.54 -19.48
C LEU A 182 -14.07 1.27 -18.65
N THR A 183 -14.26 0.88 -17.39
CA THR A 183 -13.19 0.51 -16.45
C THR A 183 -12.45 -0.76 -16.90
N GLU A 184 -13.17 -1.79 -17.35
CA GLU A 184 -12.56 -2.99 -17.94
C GLU A 184 -11.73 -2.67 -19.18
N LEU A 185 -12.25 -1.79 -20.04
CA LEU A 185 -11.56 -1.40 -21.26
C LEU A 185 -10.20 -0.74 -20.99
N ILE A 186 -10.11 0.18 -20.02
CA ILE A 186 -8.86 0.91 -19.74
C ILE A 186 -7.86 0.10 -18.89
N SER A 187 -8.31 -0.93 -18.19
CA SER A 187 -7.45 -1.78 -17.35
C SER A 187 -6.89 -3.00 -18.08
N GLU A 188 -7.55 -3.47 -19.15
CA GLU A 188 -7.18 -4.68 -19.88
C GLU A 188 -6.54 -4.41 -21.25
N ASP A 189 -6.66 -3.18 -21.79
CA ASP A 189 -6.26 -2.87 -23.16
C ASP A 189 -5.12 -1.85 -23.25
N ALA A 190 -3.99 -2.29 -23.80
CA ALA A 190 -2.79 -1.47 -23.99
C ALA A 190 -3.05 -0.21 -24.83
N ASP A 191 -4.00 -0.26 -25.78
CA ASP A 191 -4.31 0.88 -26.65
C ASP A 191 -5.07 2.00 -25.93
N LEU A 192 -5.67 1.69 -24.78
CA LEU A 192 -6.48 2.61 -23.99
C LEU A 192 -5.79 3.04 -22.70
N TYR A 193 -4.59 2.53 -22.42
CA TYR A 193 -3.86 2.82 -21.17
C TYR A 193 -3.50 4.29 -20.98
N TRP A 194 -3.57 5.10 -22.05
CA TRP A 194 -3.35 6.54 -21.98
C TRP A 194 -4.43 7.29 -21.21
N ILE A 195 -5.62 6.70 -21.06
CA ILE A 195 -6.77 7.29 -20.39
C ILE A 195 -6.56 7.26 -18.88
N LEU A 196 -6.70 8.40 -18.21
CA LEU A 196 -6.66 8.53 -16.76
C LEU A 196 -8.03 8.22 -16.14
N GLU A 197 -9.05 8.94 -16.62
CA GLU A 197 -10.44 8.80 -16.21
C GLU A 197 -11.39 9.32 -17.29
N PHE A 198 -12.68 9.03 -17.13
CA PHE A 198 -13.73 9.55 -17.98
C PHE A 198 -14.50 10.66 -17.27
N GLU A 199 -14.68 11.79 -17.95
CA GLU A 199 -15.66 12.79 -17.59
C GLU A 199 -16.94 12.51 -18.37
N PHE A 200 -18.08 12.60 -17.68
CA PHE A 200 -19.40 12.42 -18.28
C PHE A 200 -20.07 13.79 -18.39
N GLU A 201 -20.50 14.14 -19.59
CA GLU A 201 -21.21 15.41 -19.80
C GLU A 201 -22.69 15.24 -19.44
N ASP A 202 -23.02 15.65 -18.21
CA ASP A 202 -24.40 15.71 -17.74
C ASP A 202 -25.08 17.01 -18.19
N ASP A 203 -26.17 16.88 -18.94
CA ASP A 203 -27.12 17.96 -19.25
C ASP A 203 -27.86 18.34 -17.93
N TYR A 204 -27.20 19.00 -16.98
CA TYR A 204 -27.75 19.71 -15.79
C TYR A 204 -28.73 18.97 -14.83
N TYR A 205 -29.08 17.69 -15.04
CA TYR A 205 -30.20 17.02 -14.35
C TYR A 205 -29.86 15.76 -13.54
N LEU A 206 -28.59 15.34 -13.39
CA LEU A 206 -28.24 14.23 -12.48
C LEU A 206 -28.07 14.65 -11.01
N ALA A 207 -28.74 15.72 -10.57
CA ALA A 207 -28.97 15.97 -9.15
C ALA A 207 -30.17 15.13 -8.68
N GLY A 208 -29.96 13.82 -8.54
CA GLY A 208 -30.99 12.86 -8.16
C GLY A 208 -30.42 11.62 -7.46
N THR A 209 -31.32 10.86 -6.83
CA THR A 209 -31.06 9.54 -6.24
C THR A 209 -30.55 8.53 -7.29
N ASP A 210 -29.93 7.44 -6.87
CA ASP A 210 -29.39 6.46 -7.83
C ASP A 210 -30.49 5.81 -8.71
N GLU A 211 -31.73 5.69 -8.20
CA GLU A 211 -32.92 5.31 -8.99
C GLU A 211 -33.27 6.31 -10.11
N GLU A 212 -32.90 7.58 -9.98
CA GLU A 212 -33.09 8.59 -11.02
C GLU A 212 -31.99 8.51 -12.07
N LYS A 213 -30.76 8.14 -11.68
CA LYS A 213 -29.62 7.99 -12.60
C LYS A 213 -29.73 6.74 -13.50
N GLU A 214 -30.36 5.67 -13.02
CA GLU A 214 -30.66 4.47 -13.83
C GLU A 214 -31.61 4.75 -15.01
N LYS A 215 -32.25 5.93 -15.06
CA LYS A 215 -33.21 6.29 -16.11
C LYS A 215 -32.59 7.06 -17.27
N TYR A 216 -31.35 7.53 -17.15
CA TYR A 216 -30.73 8.41 -18.15
C TYR A 216 -29.57 7.71 -18.87
N HIS A 217 -29.69 7.64 -20.20
CA HIS A 217 -28.61 7.17 -21.07
C HIS A 217 -27.51 8.23 -21.20
N LEU A 218 -26.25 7.80 -21.13
CA LEU A 218 -25.09 8.62 -21.41
C LEU A 218 -25.15 9.13 -22.85
N ARG A 219 -24.92 10.43 -23.00
CA ARG A 219 -24.84 11.08 -24.30
C ARG A 219 -23.42 11.02 -24.84
N GLU A 220 -22.48 11.55 -24.07
CA GLU A 220 -21.10 11.73 -24.46
C GLU A 220 -20.17 11.35 -23.31
N ILE A 221 -19.02 10.79 -23.65
CA ILE A 221 -17.94 10.43 -22.72
C ILE A 221 -16.69 11.18 -23.15
N ARG A 222 -16.00 11.79 -22.19
CA ARG A 222 -14.78 12.57 -22.41
C ARG A 222 -13.59 11.90 -21.72
N PRO A 223 -12.72 11.17 -22.44
CA PRO A 223 -11.50 10.63 -21.84
C PRO A 223 -10.52 11.75 -21.48
N THR A 224 -9.96 11.67 -20.28
CA THR A 224 -8.83 12.53 -19.87
C THR A 224 -7.51 11.80 -20.08
N VAL A 225 -6.48 12.51 -20.54
CA VAL A 225 -5.17 11.95 -20.84
C VAL A 225 -4.31 11.95 -19.57
N LYS A 226 -3.58 10.86 -19.29
CA LYS A 226 -2.53 10.86 -18.26
C LYS A 226 -1.41 11.81 -18.71
N GLU A 227 -1.00 12.72 -17.81
CA GLU A 227 -0.01 13.77 -18.12
C GLU A 227 1.27 13.23 -18.78
N LYS A 228 1.76 12.06 -18.34
CA LYS A 228 2.94 11.37 -18.91
C LYS A 228 2.86 11.15 -20.44
N TYR A 229 1.66 10.96 -20.99
CA TYR A 229 1.44 10.65 -22.40
C TYR A 229 0.93 11.82 -23.21
N GLN A 230 0.66 12.96 -22.57
CA GLN A 230 0.16 14.13 -23.26
C GLN A 230 1.27 14.76 -24.10
N ASP A 231 1.05 14.88 -25.40
CA ASP A 231 1.98 15.56 -26.30
C ASP A 231 1.72 17.07 -26.24
N ALA A 232 2.59 17.80 -25.55
CA ALA A 232 2.49 19.26 -25.42
C ALA A 232 2.59 20.03 -26.75
N SER A 233 2.96 19.37 -27.86
CA SER A 233 3.07 19.99 -29.18
C SER A 233 1.78 19.98 -30.00
N PHE A 234 0.77 19.20 -29.58
CA PHE A 234 -0.55 19.13 -30.23
C PHE A 234 -1.67 19.21 -29.18
N GLU A 235 -2.70 20.01 -29.44
CA GLU A 235 -3.79 20.28 -28.47
C GLU A 235 -4.51 19.00 -27.98
N TYR A 236 -4.46 17.92 -28.77
CA TYR A 236 -5.06 16.60 -28.49
C TYR A 236 -4.09 15.42 -28.69
N GLY A 237 -2.77 15.68 -28.74
CA GLY A 237 -1.80 14.62 -29.05
C GLY A 237 -1.57 13.66 -27.87
N VAL A 238 -1.55 12.35 -28.15
CA VAL A 238 -1.28 11.30 -27.16
C VAL A 238 -0.17 10.37 -27.67
N ASN A 239 0.85 10.12 -26.85
CA ASN A 239 1.92 9.17 -27.16
C ASN A 239 1.49 7.72 -26.85
N LEU A 240 0.78 7.10 -27.80
CA LEU A 240 0.29 5.73 -27.67
C LEU A 240 1.40 4.68 -27.58
N GLU A 241 2.56 4.91 -28.21
CA GLU A 241 3.68 3.98 -28.18
C GLU A 241 4.24 3.84 -26.75
N LEU A 242 4.47 4.99 -26.10
CA LEU A 242 4.91 5.02 -24.70
C LEU A 242 3.84 4.42 -23.77
N ALA A 243 2.56 4.74 -23.98
CA ALA A 243 1.48 4.19 -23.17
C ALA A 243 1.39 2.65 -23.28
N ARG A 244 1.53 2.08 -24.48
CA ARG A 244 1.56 0.63 -24.68
C ARG A 244 2.76 -0.02 -24.00
N GLN A 245 3.94 0.58 -24.13
CA GLN A 245 5.15 0.07 -23.51
C GLN A 245 5.01 0.03 -21.98
N ASP A 246 4.55 1.12 -21.37
CA ASP A 246 4.33 1.19 -19.92
C ASP A 246 3.25 0.19 -19.45
N PHE A 247 2.21 -0.03 -20.25
CA PHE A 247 1.19 -1.04 -19.95
C PHE A 247 1.78 -2.45 -19.96
N GLU A 248 2.53 -2.81 -20.99
CA GLU A 248 3.16 -4.12 -21.11
C GLU A 248 4.14 -4.39 -19.96
N GLU A 249 4.94 -3.38 -19.59
CA GLU A 249 5.82 -3.42 -18.42
C GLU A 249 5.02 -3.64 -17.13
N LEU A 250 3.95 -2.86 -16.91
CA LEU A 250 3.08 -3.02 -15.74
C LEU A 250 2.47 -4.43 -15.67
N GLN A 251 2.01 -4.98 -16.80
CA GLN A 251 1.44 -6.33 -16.84
C GLN A 251 2.48 -7.42 -16.55
N GLU A 252 3.75 -7.23 -16.91
CA GLU A 252 4.84 -8.13 -16.54
C GLU A 252 5.13 -8.04 -15.04
N ARG A 253 5.25 -6.82 -14.50
CA ARG A 253 5.47 -6.58 -13.07
C ARG A 253 4.34 -7.12 -12.20
N LEU A 254 3.08 -6.93 -12.59
CA LEU A 254 1.93 -7.50 -11.88
C LEU A 254 1.99 -9.03 -11.76
N LYS A 255 2.59 -9.73 -12.73
CA LYS A 255 2.76 -11.19 -12.70
C LYS A 255 3.92 -11.63 -11.82
N VAL A 256 4.99 -10.85 -11.75
CA VAL A 256 6.23 -11.19 -11.03
C VAL A 256 6.17 -10.74 -9.57
N GLU A 257 5.74 -9.50 -9.34
CA GLU A 257 5.80 -8.81 -8.04
C GLU A 257 4.44 -8.75 -7.34
N GLY A 258 3.34 -8.73 -8.11
CA GLY A 258 1.98 -8.54 -7.60
C GLY A 258 1.60 -7.08 -7.37
N TRP A 259 0.29 -6.82 -7.27
CA TRP A 259 -0.24 -5.46 -7.11
C TRP A 259 0.17 -4.83 -5.77
N GLN A 260 0.40 -5.65 -4.73
CA GLN A 260 0.78 -5.18 -3.40
C GLN A 260 2.08 -4.37 -3.42
N GLN A 261 3.08 -4.87 -4.16
CA GLN A 261 4.38 -4.23 -4.27
C GLN A 261 4.28 -2.92 -5.06
N ILE A 262 3.58 -2.96 -6.20
CA ILE A 262 3.37 -1.79 -7.05
C ILE A 262 2.56 -0.71 -6.32
N LEU A 263 1.57 -1.10 -5.51
CA LEU A 263 0.82 -0.17 -4.68
C LEU A 263 1.72 0.52 -3.65
N LYS A 264 2.61 -0.21 -2.97
CA LYS A 264 3.57 0.37 -2.02
C LYS A 264 4.45 1.41 -2.71
N GLU A 265 5.01 1.09 -3.87
CA GLU A 265 5.84 2.03 -4.63
C GLU A 265 5.08 3.31 -5.01
N ARG A 266 3.84 3.18 -5.48
CA ARG A 266 3.00 4.36 -5.78
C ARG A 266 2.75 5.21 -4.54
N ILE A 267 2.59 4.58 -3.37
CA ILE A 267 2.47 5.29 -2.10
C ILE A 267 3.78 6.02 -1.77
N HIS A 268 4.93 5.36 -1.91
CA HIS A 268 6.26 5.94 -1.66
C HIS A 268 6.49 7.17 -2.54
N ASP A 269 6.25 7.03 -3.84
CA ASP A 269 6.41 8.13 -4.81
C ASP A 269 5.49 9.30 -4.47
N SER A 270 4.24 9.00 -4.11
CA SER A 270 3.27 10.04 -3.79
C SER A 270 3.58 10.79 -2.49
N VAL A 271 4.09 10.10 -1.45
CA VAL A 271 4.54 10.73 -0.18
C VAL A 271 5.64 11.75 -0.46
N ARG A 272 6.56 11.41 -1.35
CA ARG A 272 7.68 12.25 -1.74
C ARG A 272 7.24 13.45 -2.59
N GLU A 273 6.41 13.24 -3.60
CA GLU A 273 5.93 14.29 -4.52
C GLU A 273 4.98 15.28 -3.83
N ASN A 274 4.09 14.79 -2.96
CA ASN A 274 3.06 15.59 -2.31
C ASN A 274 3.46 16.12 -0.95
N ALA A 275 4.73 15.96 -0.56
CA ALA A 275 5.31 16.46 0.68
C ALA A 275 5.12 17.99 0.91
N GLN A 276 4.87 18.75 -0.16
CA GLN A 276 4.61 20.19 -0.12
C GLN A 276 3.12 20.54 -0.03
N ASN A 277 2.22 19.60 -0.35
CA ASN A 277 0.78 19.79 -0.36
C ASN A 277 0.18 19.51 1.03
N THR A 278 -0.72 20.38 1.48
CA THR A 278 -1.43 20.25 2.78
C THR A 278 -2.77 19.53 2.65
N LEU A 279 -3.02 18.87 1.51
CA LEU A 279 -4.32 18.31 1.14
C LEU A 279 -4.14 16.85 0.73
N ASP A 280 -5.16 16.04 1.06
CA ASP A 280 -5.32 14.65 0.63
C ASP A 280 -4.89 14.50 -0.84
N PHE A 281 -3.94 13.60 -1.11
CA PHE A 281 -3.54 13.28 -2.48
C PHE A 281 -4.19 11.97 -2.93
N ARG A 282 -4.40 11.83 -4.25
CA ARG A 282 -5.12 10.70 -4.83
C ARG A 282 -4.19 9.91 -5.73
N ILE A 283 -4.11 8.60 -5.50
CA ILE A 283 -3.39 7.67 -6.35
C ILE A 283 -4.43 6.90 -7.17
N ASN A 284 -4.33 6.97 -8.50
CA ASN A 284 -5.12 6.11 -9.37
C ASN A 284 -4.54 4.70 -9.30
N ILE A 285 -5.41 3.71 -9.08
CA ILE A 285 -5.02 2.29 -8.96
C ILE A 285 -5.93 1.37 -9.77
N ARG A 286 -6.72 1.93 -10.70
CA ARG A 286 -7.62 1.15 -11.57
C ARG A 286 -6.87 0.06 -12.33
N ASP A 287 -5.68 0.39 -12.81
CA ASP A 287 -4.81 -0.48 -13.60
C ASP A 287 -4.15 -1.61 -12.79
N LEU A 288 -4.28 -1.60 -11.46
CA LEU A 288 -3.86 -2.72 -10.59
C LEU A 288 -4.93 -3.81 -10.50
N ASN A 289 -6.15 -3.55 -10.94
CA ASN A 289 -7.27 -4.51 -11.00
C ASN A 289 -7.51 -5.26 -9.66
N ILE A 290 -7.52 -4.53 -8.54
CA ILE A 290 -7.65 -5.11 -7.20
C ILE A 290 -9.07 -5.65 -6.99
N GLN A 291 -9.18 -6.95 -6.66
CA GLN A 291 -10.43 -7.69 -6.47
C GLN A 291 -10.82 -7.79 -4.99
N MET A 292 -11.05 -6.65 -4.33
CA MET A 292 -11.53 -6.58 -2.93
C MET A 292 -12.40 -5.36 -2.70
N GLU A 293 -13.13 -5.32 -1.59
CA GLU A 293 -13.95 -4.15 -1.23
C GLU A 293 -13.05 -2.95 -0.86
N ALA A 294 -13.52 -1.72 -1.12
CA ALA A 294 -12.77 -0.50 -0.81
C ALA A 294 -12.26 -0.46 0.63
N ALA A 295 -13.11 -0.81 1.59
CA ALA A 295 -12.75 -0.81 3.01
C ALA A 295 -11.76 -1.94 3.39
N GLU A 296 -11.74 -3.06 2.65
CA GLU A 296 -10.70 -4.09 2.83
C GLU A 296 -9.34 -3.56 2.36
N LEU A 297 -9.31 -2.80 1.26
CA LEU A 297 -8.09 -2.14 0.79
C LEU A 297 -7.63 -1.03 1.76
N GLU A 298 -8.54 -0.22 2.28
CA GLU A 298 -8.23 0.80 3.29
C GLU A 298 -7.57 0.17 4.52
N ALA A 299 -8.11 -0.94 5.00
CA ALA A 299 -7.54 -1.64 6.14
C ALA A 299 -6.16 -2.25 5.79
N TYR A 300 -6.00 -2.83 4.60
CA TYR A 300 -4.70 -3.27 4.10
C TYR A 300 -3.66 -2.14 4.08
N ILE A 301 -4.04 -0.93 3.63
CA ILE A 301 -3.16 0.26 3.67
C ILE A 301 -2.84 0.66 5.11
N GLY A 302 -3.83 0.58 6.02
CA GLY A 302 -3.64 0.74 7.46
C GLY A 302 -2.55 -0.20 8.01
N LYS A 303 -2.63 -1.51 7.69
CA LYS A 303 -1.59 -2.51 8.01
C LYS A 303 -0.22 -2.10 7.47
N LEU A 304 -0.14 -1.58 6.24
CA LEU A 304 1.13 -1.14 5.67
C LEU A 304 1.80 -0.06 6.52
N GLY A 305 1.02 0.84 7.14
CA GLY A 305 1.54 1.85 8.06
C GLY A 305 2.32 1.29 9.26
N PHE A 306 2.15 0.01 9.59
CA PHE A 306 2.84 -0.64 10.71
C PHE A 306 4.12 -1.37 10.29
N THR A 307 4.33 -1.51 8.99
CA THR A 307 5.38 -2.35 8.40
C THR A 307 6.28 -1.59 7.42
N ASP A 308 5.85 -0.41 6.98
CA ASP A 308 6.53 0.40 5.98
C ASP A 308 6.51 1.89 6.39
N PRO A 309 7.67 2.58 6.42
CA PRO A 309 7.78 3.95 6.93
C PRO A 309 7.09 4.99 6.04
N TYR A 310 6.98 4.76 4.74
CA TYR A 310 6.29 5.71 3.84
C TYR A 310 4.79 5.56 3.98
N CYS A 311 4.32 4.31 4.10
CA CYS A 311 2.92 4.04 4.43
C CYS A 311 2.58 4.57 5.82
N PHE A 312 3.50 4.53 6.79
CA PHE A 312 3.33 5.14 8.12
C PHE A 312 3.09 6.65 8.03
N ALA A 313 3.72 7.34 7.07
CA ALA A 313 3.52 8.77 6.84
C ALA A 313 2.08 9.13 6.40
N VAL A 314 1.31 8.16 5.90
CA VAL A 314 -0.03 8.36 5.29
C VAL A 314 -1.10 7.38 5.75
N GLY A 315 -0.77 6.46 6.65
CA GLY A 315 -1.59 5.30 7.01
C GLY A 315 -2.80 5.63 7.88
N GLU A 316 -3.05 6.91 8.19
CA GLU A 316 -4.22 7.34 8.96
C GLU A 316 -5.22 8.04 8.04
N GLY A 317 -6.47 7.59 8.06
CA GLY A 317 -7.54 8.21 7.29
C GLY A 317 -7.41 8.03 5.78
N SER A 318 -6.79 6.94 5.34
CA SER A 318 -6.86 6.49 3.93
C SER A 318 -8.30 6.23 3.53
N SER A 319 -8.62 6.52 2.28
CA SER A 319 -9.90 6.20 1.68
C SER A 319 -9.68 5.48 0.36
N ALA A 320 -10.52 4.51 0.03
CA ALA A 320 -10.58 3.88 -1.27
C ALA A 320 -11.94 4.21 -1.88
N LYS A 321 -11.93 4.57 -3.16
CA LYS A 321 -13.15 4.81 -3.92
C LYS A 321 -13.29 3.71 -4.95
N SER A 322 -14.33 2.90 -4.81
CA SER A 322 -14.74 1.98 -5.87
C SER A 322 -15.41 2.74 -7.02
N ASP A 323 -15.46 2.08 -8.17
CA ASP A 323 -16.35 2.44 -9.26
C ASP A 323 -17.81 2.35 -8.78
N ARG A 324 -18.74 2.86 -9.60
CA ARG A 324 -20.15 2.95 -9.19
C ARG A 324 -20.81 1.59 -8.95
N GLU A 325 -20.31 0.53 -9.59
CA GLU A 325 -20.77 -0.85 -9.39
C GLU A 325 -20.13 -1.55 -8.18
N GLY A 326 -19.09 -0.96 -7.57
CA GLY A 326 -18.34 -1.58 -6.49
C GLY A 326 -17.43 -2.72 -6.94
N LYS A 327 -17.20 -2.85 -8.25
CA LYS A 327 -16.45 -3.96 -8.87
C LYS A 327 -14.94 -3.70 -8.92
N TYR A 328 -14.54 -2.44 -9.07
CA TYR A 328 -13.12 -2.06 -9.18
C TYR A 328 -12.81 -0.91 -8.24
N ILE A 329 -11.60 -0.90 -7.67
CA ILE A 329 -11.13 0.24 -6.89
C ILE A 329 -10.47 1.25 -7.82
N GLU A 330 -11.05 2.45 -7.92
CA GLU A 330 -10.59 3.49 -8.84
C GLU A 330 -9.31 4.15 -8.37
N ARG A 331 -9.35 4.57 -7.11
CA ARG A 331 -8.33 5.41 -6.51
C ARG A 331 -8.34 5.27 -5.02
N ILE A 332 -7.18 5.54 -4.44
CA ILE A 332 -7.03 5.75 -3.01
C ILE A 332 -6.73 7.21 -2.73
N GLY A 333 -7.39 7.78 -1.74
CA GLY A 333 -7.06 9.05 -1.13
C GLY A 333 -6.20 8.81 0.10
N LEU A 334 -5.06 9.47 0.18
CA LEU A 334 -4.12 9.34 1.29
C LEU A 334 -3.92 10.69 1.96
N ARG A 335 -3.88 10.68 3.29
CA ARG A 335 -3.71 11.88 4.11
C ARG A 335 -2.31 11.91 4.70
N PRO A 336 -1.43 12.81 4.25
CA PRO A 336 -0.11 12.93 4.83
C PRO A 336 -0.20 13.46 6.27
N ARG A 337 0.58 12.85 7.15
CA ARG A 337 0.77 13.33 8.52
C ARG A 337 1.63 14.57 8.50
N LEU A 338 1.03 15.69 8.89
CA LEU A 338 1.69 16.99 8.89
C LEU A 338 2.88 17.06 9.87
N ASP A 339 2.93 16.16 10.85
CA ASP A 339 4.02 16.08 11.83
C ASP A 339 5.38 15.79 11.19
N TYR A 340 5.41 15.10 10.04
CA TYR A 340 6.65 14.76 9.33
C TYR A 340 6.96 15.75 8.22
N ARG A 341 6.32 16.92 8.19
CA ARG A 341 6.68 17.98 7.26
C ARG A 341 7.84 18.79 7.81
N LYS A 342 8.79 19.15 6.97
CA LYS A 342 9.83 20.12 7.31
C LYS A 342 9.21 21.46 7.70
N GLU A 343 9.80 22.15 8.68
CA GLU A 343 9.29 23.44 9.18
C GLU A 343 9.20 24.52 8.09
N ASP A 344 10.10 24.47 7.09
CA ASP A 344 10.12 25.38 5.95
C ASP A 344 9.09 25.03 4.86
N GLY A 345 8.39 23.91 5.01
CA GLY A 345 7.38 23.40 4.10
C GLY A 345 7.92 22.78 2.80
N SER A 346 9.24 22.60 2.68
CA SER A 346 9.92 22.14 1.46
C SER A 346 9.73 20.65 1.14
N GLY A 347 9.25 19.85 2.10
CA GLY A 347 8.93 18.44 1.89
C GLY A 347 8.83 17.66 3.21
N VAL A 348 9.09 16.35 3.13
CA VAL A 348 9.08 15.42 4.28
C VAL A 348 10.41 15.50 5.03
N ASP A 349 10.33 15.57 6.35
CA ASP A 349 11.41 15.35 7.29
C ASP A 349 11.57 13.85 7.52
N TYR A 350 12.40 13.22 6.67
CA TYR A 350 12.63 11.78 6.71
C TYR A 350 13.33 11.33 7.99
N ASP A 351 14.20 12.15 8.57
CA ASP A 351 14.84 11.82 9.86
C ASP A 351 13.76 11.64 10.94
N LYS A 352 12.81 12.58 11.02
CA LYS A 352 11.69 12.50 11.97
C LYS A 352 10.75 11.33 11.63
N LEU A 353 10.43 11.13 10.35
CA LEU A 353 9.57 10.04 9.90
C LEU A 353 10.12 8.67 10.30
N PHE A 354 11.37 8.39 9.92
CA PHE A 354 12.01 7.10 10.20
C PHE A 354 12.21 6.90 11.70
N GLN A 355 12.64 7.92 12.45
CA GLN A 355 12.75 7.82 13.92
C GLN A 355 11.40 7.50 14.56
N SER A 356 10.31 8.17 14.16
CA SER A 356 8.97 7.88 14.68
C SER A 356 8.48 6.48 14.29
N PHE A 357 8.77 6.03 13.07
CA PHE A 357 8.42 4.68 12.63
C PHE A 357 9.15 3.60 13.43
N TYR A 358 10.46 3.75 13.67
CA TYR A 358 11.23 2.80 14.48
C TYR A 358 10.80 2.82 15.95
N HIS A 359 10.59 4.01 16.52
CA HIS A 359 10.00 4.13 17.85
C HIS A 359 8.69 3.36 17.95
N TYR A 360 7.81 3.55 16.97
CA TYR A 360 6.54 2.84 16.92
C TYR A 360 6.69 1.31 16.86
N ARG A 361 7.55 0.81 15.96
CA ARG A 361 7.89 -0.61 15.84
C ARG A 361 8.39 -1.17 17.16
N TYR A 362 9.20 -0.41 17.89
CA TYR A 362 9.67 -0.76 19.22
C TYR A 362 8.52 -0.83 20.24
N ARG A 363 7.62 0.17 20.27
CA ARG A 363 6.48 0.18 21.20
C ARG A 363 5.62 -1.08 21.06
N ILE A 364 5.38 -1.55 19.83
CA ILE A 364 4.63 -2.80 19.56
C ILE A 364 5.49 -4.07 19.66
N SER A 365 6.81 -3.95 19.80
CA SER A 365 7.74 -5.09 19.81
C SER A 365 7.49 -6.07 20.95
N SER A 366 6.99 -5.57 22.09
CA SER A 366 6.63 -6.42 23.24
C SER A 366 5.46 -7.35 22.96
N LEU A 367 4.61 -7.04 21.97
CA LEU A 367 3.62 -7.97 21.42
C LEU A 367 4.24 -8.84 20.33
N THR A 368 4.85 -8.22 19.32
CA THR A 368 5.26 -8.93 18.11
C THR A 368 6.34 -9.99 18.39
N SER A 369 7.21 -9.78 19.37
CA SER A 369 8.19 -10.79 19.84
C SER A 369 7.55 -12.01 20.54
N GLN A 370 6.33 -11.87 21.06
CA GLN A 370 5.58 -12.99 21.65
C GLN A 370 4.77 -13.76 20.62
N MET A 371 4.51 -13.15 19.45
CA MET A 371 3.70 -13.75 18.41
C MET A 371 4.55 -14.73 17.60
N ASP A 372 4.00 -15.91 17.33
CA ASP A 372 4.67 -16.97 16.58
C ASP A 372 3.76 -17.48 15.47
N GLU A 373 4.34 -17.89 14.34
CA GLU A 373 3.59 -18.38 13.18
C GLU A 373 2.75 -19.63 13.50
N SER A 374 3.14 -20.42 14.50
CA SER A 374 2.38 -21.61 14.91
C SER A 374 1.15 -21.29 15.77
N MET A 375 1.00 -20.05 16.24
CA MET A 375 -0.19 -19.65 16.99
C MET A 375 -1.44 -19.74 16.11
N SER A 376 -2.50 -20.33 16.66
CA SER A 376 -3.81 -20.28 16.03
C SER A 376 -4.35 -18.83 15.97
N ASP A 377 -5.27 -18.56 15.04
CA ASP A 377 -5.90 -17.24 14.95
C ASP A 377 -6.63 -16.85 16.24
N VAL A 378 -7.15 -17.83 16.99
CA VAL A 378 -7.72 -17.63 18.33
C VAL A 378 -6.65 -17.13 19.31
N GLU A 379 -5.47 -17.75 19.32
CA GLU A 379 -4.36 -17.35 20.21
C GLU A 379 -3.81 -15.98 19.83
N LYS A 380 -3.64 -15.70 18.54
CA LYS A 380 -3.24 -14.37 18.05
C LYS A 380 -4.25 -13.31 18.48
N THR A 381 -5.54 -13.60 18.31
CA THR A 381 -6.63 -12.70 18.72
C THR A 381 -6.61 -12.42 20.22
N PHE A 382 -6.36 -13.45 21.03
CA PHE A 382 -6.28 -13.29 22.48
C PHE A 382 -5.02 -12.53 22.90
N ALA A 383 -3.88 -12.79 22.28
CA ALA A 383 -2.63 -12.08 22.58
C ALA A 383 -2.73 -10.58 22.25
N VAL A 384 -3.34 -10.23 21.11
CA VAL A 384 -3.62 -8.83 20.75
C VAL A 384 -4.54 -8.19 21.79
N GLN A 385 -5.65 -8.81 22.16
CA GLN A 385 -6.54 -8.26 23.20
C GLN A 385 -5.77 -7.99 24.51
N GLN A 386 -5.07 -9.01 25.01
CA GLN A 386 -4.36 -8.94 26.28
C GLN A 386 -3.28 -7.85 26.27
N TRP A 387 -2.63 -7.63 25.13
CA TRP A 387 -1.64 -6.58 24.97
C TRP A 387 -2.28 -5.18 24.87
N VAL A 388 -3.29 -5.01 24.02
CA VAL A 388 -3.96 -3.71 23.80
C VAL A 388 -4.53 -3.17 25.12
N THR A 389 -5.25 -4.01 25.87
CA THR A 389 -5.86 -3.63 27.15
C THR A 389 -4.85 -3.51 28.31
N ARG A 390 -3.60 -3.94 28.12
CA ARG A 390 -2.50 -3.71 29.07
C ARG A 390 -1.80 -2.38 28.79
N GLU A 391 -1.54 -2.07 27.52
CA GLU A 391 -0.78 -0.88 27.12
C GLU A 391 -1.63 0.38 27.12
N ILE A 392 -2.92 0.26 26.82
CA ILE A 392 -3.84 1.38 26.63
C ILE A 392 -4.89 1.39 27.75
N ASP A 393 -5.19 2.58 28.26
CA ASP A 393 -6.29 2.83 29.19
C ASP A 393 -7.35 3.75 28.54
N TYR A 394 -8.62 3.51 28.82
CA TYR A 394 -9.70 4.31 28.24
C TYR A 394 -9.75 5.73 28.81
N ASN A 395 -9.76 6.74 27.94
CA ASN A 395 -9.85 8.15 28.32
C ASN A 395 -10.58 9.01 27.28
N LEU A 396 -11.76 9.52 27.65
CA LEU A 396 -12.59 10.40 26.81
C LEU A 396 -11.96 11.75 26.46
N GLN A 397 -10.90 12.17 27.16
CA GLN A 397 -10.19 13.42 26.89
C GLN A 397 -9.01 13.24 25.91
N CYS A 398 -8.74 12.02 25.45
CA CYS A 398 -7.71 11.76 24.47
C CYS A 398 -8.05 12.47 23.14
N SER A 399 -7.15 13.33 22.66
CA SER A 399 -7.27 14.02 21.35
C SER A 399 -6.13 13.64 20.39
N HIS A 400 -5.53 12.47 20.59
CA HIS A 400 -4.35 12.00 19.88
C HIS A 400 -4.72 11.16 18.66
N ASN A 401 -3.73 10.86 17.82
CA ASN A 401 -3.83 9.88 16.74
C ASN A 401 -3.39 8.47 17.20
N LEU A 402 -3.60 7.47 16.33
CA LEU A 402 -3.33 6.05 16.58
C LEU A 402 -1.91 5.72 17.09
N TYR A 403 -0.92 6.56 16.80
CA TYR A 403 0.48 6.25 17.12
C TYR A 403 0.92 6.98 18.38
N GLN A 404 0.54 8.26 18.51
CA GLN A 404 0.80 9.05 19.71
C GLN A 404 0.15 8.42 20.96
N MET A 405 -0.99 7.74 20.81
CA MET A 405 -1.62 7.05 21.94
C MET A 405 -0.78 5.90 22.52
N LEU A 406 0.15 5.29 21.77
CA LEU A 406 1.03 4.25 22.33
C LEU A 406 2.08 4.82 23.29
N ASP A 407 2.39 6.11 23.14
CA ASP A 407 3.31 6.85 24.00
C ASP A 407 2.58 7.41 25.21
N ASP A 408 1.37 7.92 25.00
CA ASP A 408 0.55 8.47 26.08
C ASP A 408 -0.14 7.37 26.92
N GLY A 409 -0.47 6.25 26.29
CA GLY A 409 -1.12 5.09 26.92
C GLY A 409 -2.62 5.26 27.10
N PHE A 410 -3.27 6.15 26.33
CA PHE A 410 -4.68 6.50 26.48
C PHE A 410 -5.44 6.55 25.15
N ALA A 411 -6.65 6.00 25.10
CA ALA A 411 -7.47 5.99 23.88
C ALA A 411 -8.99 6.05 24.14
N ILE A 412 -9.74 6.38 23.08
CA ILE A 412 -11.21 6.17 23.02
C ILE A 412 -11.53 4.93 22.17
N CYS A 413 -12.80 4.53 22.12
CA CYS A 413 -13.23 3.26 21.52
C CYS A 413 -12.84 3.10 20.05
N GLN A 414 -12.85 4.21 19.29
CA GLN A 414 -12.39 4.23 17.91
C GLN A 414 -10.93 3.75 17.78
N TYR A 415 -10.01 4.27 18.59
CA TYR A 415 -8.59 3.89 18.47
C TYR A 415 -8.27 2.52 19.07
N TYR A 416 -9.04 2.05 20.05
CA TYR A 416 -9.01 0.63 20.44
C TYR A 416 -9.36 -0.28 19.26
N THR A 417 -10.40 0.09 18.52
CA THR A 417 -10.90 -0.66 17.35
C THR A 417 -9.86 -0.66 16.23
N GLU A 418 -9.35 0.50 15.85
CA GLU A 418 -8.35 0.66 14.78
C GLU A 418 -7.01 -0.04 15.12
N LEU A 419 -6.52 0.08 16.35
CA LEU A 419 -5.28 -0.60 16.76
C LEU A 419 -5.42 -2.12 16.71
N THR A 420 -6.57 -2.63 17.18
CA THR A 420 -6.85 -4.06 17.18
C THR A 420 -6.93 -4.59 15.75
N THR A 421 -7.59 -3.86 14.85
CA THR A 421 -7.68 -4.19 13.42
C THR A 421 -6.29 -4.27 12.80
N ASN A 422 -5.48 -3.22 12.96
CA ASN A 422 -4.15 -3.20 12.37
C ASN A 422 -3.23 -4.30 12.92
N LEU A 423 -3.23 -4.52 14.24
CA LEU A 423 -2.40 -5.56 14.86
C LEU A 423 -2.80 -6.97 14.42
N LEU A 424 -4.09 -7.27 14.28
CA LEU A 424 -4.55 -8.58 13.80
C LEU A 424 -4.28 -8.79 12.33
N GLN A 425 -4.40 -7.73 11.53
CA GLN A 425 -4.08 -7.78 10.11
C GLN A 425 -2.60 -8.04 9.84
N ILE A 426 -1.68 -7.58 10.70
CA ILE A 426 -0.26 -7.96 10.61
C ILE A 426 -0.09 -9.48 10.51
N TYR A 427 -0.93 -10.24 11.23
CA TYR A 427 -0.90 -11.71 11.27
C TYR A 427 -1.96 -12.39 10.41
N ASP A 428 -2.54 -11.64 9.46
CA ASP A 428 -3.54 -12.08 8.50
C ASP A 428 -4.81 -12.69 9.14
N VAL A 429 -5.16 -12.25 10.35
CA VAL A 429 -6.42 -12.62 11.02
C VAL A 429 -7.54 -11.70 10.49
N PRO A 430 -8.60 -12.23 9.85
CA PRO A 430 -9.67 -11.40 9.33
C PRO A 430 -10.45 -10.73 10.46
N VAL A 431 -10.49 -9.41 10.42
CA VAL A 431 -11.07 -8.54 11.45
C VAL A 431 -11.92 -7.47 10.77
N TYR A 432 -13.01 -7.09 11.43
CA TYR A 432 -14.05 -6.23 10.91
C TYR A 432 -14.40 -5.19 11.96
N ASP A 433 -14.41 -3.93 11.56
CA ASP A 433 -14.79 -2.82 12.44
C ASP A 433 -16.31 -2.74 12.54
N ILE A 434 -16.80 -2.69 13.77
CA ILE A 434 -18.22 -2.62 14.11
C ILE A 434 -18.47 -1.31 14.83
N ALA A 435 -19.55 -0.63 14.44
CA ALA A 435 -20.00 0.60 15.07
C ALA A 435 -21.48 0.53 15.44
N SER A 436 -21.88 1.31 16.44
CA SER A 436 -23.29 1.54 16.79
C SER A 436 -23.50 3.03 17.03
N ASN A 437 -24.26 3.67 16.14
CA ASN A 437 -24.60 5.09 16.27
C ASN A 437 -25.43 5.37 17.54
N PRO A 438 -26.45 4.55 17.91
CA PRO A 438 -27.20 4.75 19.14
C PRO A 438 -26.35 4.63 20.41
N MET A 439 -25.31 3.80 20.39
CA MET A 439 -24.40 3.64 21.52
C MET A 439 -23.26 4.67 21.53
N ASN A 440 -23.01 5.33 20.40
CA ASN A 440 -21.78 6.09 20.15
C ASN A 440 -20.53 5.27 20.53
N HIS A 441 -20.47 4.04 20.01
CA HIS A 441 -19.45 3.06 20.37
C HIS A 441 -18.94 2.29 19.14
N ALA A 442 -17.69 1.86 19.21
CA ALA A 442 -17.02 1.06 18.19
C ALA A 442 -16.21 -0.07 18.84
N TRP A 443 -16.18 -1.22 18.18
CA TRP A 443 -15.45 -2.43 18.57
C TRP A 443 -15.17 -3.29 17.33
N ASN A 444 -14.63 -4.50 17.48
CA ASN A 444 -14.34 -5.36 16.34
C ASN A 444 -15.15 -6.68 16.36
N MET A 445 -15.23 -7.31 15.20
CA MET A 445 -15.49 -8.73 15.04
C MET A 445 -14.30 -9.40 14.36
N VAL A 446 -14.05 -10.65 14.69
CA VAL A 446 -13.05 -11.49 14.01
C VAL A 446 -13.72 -12.68 13.36
N LYS A 447 -13.15 -13.15 12.24
CA LYS A 447 -13.58 -14.39 11.60
C LYS A 447 -12.57 -15.50 11.89
N LEU A 448 -12.99 -16.48 12.68
CA LEU A 448 -12.20 -17.63 13.10
C LEU A 448 -12.90 -18.90 12.64
N ASP A 449 -12.18 -19.79 11.94
CA ASP A 449 -12.73 -21.03 11.38
C ASP A 449 -14.04 -20.83 10.58
N GLY A 450 -14.10 -19.73 9.82
CA GLY A 450 -15.25 -19.37 8.99
C GLY A 450 -16.45 -18.76 9.72
N LYS A 451 -16.38 -18.62 11.05
CA LYS A 451 -17.43 -18.01 11.89
C LYS A 451 -16.99 -16.67 12.44
N TYR A 452 -17.95 -15.78 12.68
CA TYR A 452 -17.70 -14.43 13.17
C TYR A 452 -17.89 -14.37 14.69
N TYR A 453 -17.12 -13.53 15.38
CA TYR A 453 -17.21 -13.37 16.83
C TYR A 453 -16.89 -11.93 17.24
N HIS A 454 -17.66 -11.38 18.17
CA HIS A 454 -17.38 -10.04 18.70
C HIS A 454 -16.20 -10.03 19.66
N ILE A 455 -15.38 -8.97 19.58
CA ILE A 455 -14.34 -8.62 20.55
C ILE A 455 -14.45 -7.12 20.88
N ASP A 456 -14.74 -6.80 22.14
CA ASP A 456 -14.76 -5.41 22.62
C ASP A 456 -13.64 -5.17 23.63
N ASN A 457 -12.56 -4.56 23.16
CA ASN A 457 -11.39 -4.27 23.98
C ASN A 457 -11.62 -3.09 24.93
N THR A 458 -12.47 -2.13 24.55
CA THR A 458 -12.81 -1.00 25.42
C THR A 458 -13.60 -1.45 26.65
N TRP A 459 -14.57 -2.35 26.49
CA TRP A 459 -15.37 -2.84 27.60
C TRP A 459 -14.70 -4.00 28.34
N ASN A 460 -13.61 -4.55 27.80
CA ASN A 460 -12.72 -5.46 28.48
C ASN A 460 -11.55 -4.76 29.21
N ASP A 461 -11.26 -3.49 28.92
CA ASP A 461 -10.39 -2.67 29.75
C ASP A 461 -11.08 -2.45 31.11
N GLY A 462 -10.62 -3.16 32.14
CA GLY A 462 -11.14 -3.02 33.51
C GLY A 462 -10.44 -1.93 34.33
N GLY A 463 -9.36 -1.34 33.80
CA GLY A 463 -8.49 -0.44 34.54
C GLY A 463 -9.13 0.93 34.78
N HIS A 464 -9.87 1.44 33.80
CA HIS A 464 -10.59 2.71 33.93
C HIS A 464 -11.70 2.71 35.00
N ILE A 465 -12.20 1.54 35.40
CA ILE A 465 -13.27 1.39 36.42
C ILE A 465 -12.69 1.26 37.83
N THR A 466 -11.53 0.61 37.94
CA THR A 466 -10.92 0.21 39.22
C THR A 466 -9.78 1.12 39.66
N ASN A 467 -9.30 2.00 38.77
CA ASN A 467 -8.02 2.73 38.88
C ASN A 467 -6.79 1.82 38.97
N ASP A 468 -6.92 0.55 38.59
CA ASP A 468 -5.83 -0.42 38.52
C ASP A 468 -5.37 -0.55 37.06
N GLU A 469 -4.19 -0.02 36.72
CA GLU A 469 -3.70 -0.05 35.34
C GLU A 469 -3.53 -1.49 34.80
N GLY A 470 -3.85 -1.70 33.52
CA GLY A 470 -3.64 -2.97 32.81
C GLY A 470 -4.45 -4.16 33.35
N ILE A 471 -5.65 -3.91 33.90
CA ILE A 471 -6.65 -4.97 34.16
C ILE A 471 -7.35 -5.29 32.83
N SER A 472 -7.24 -6.54 32.37
CA SER A 472 -7.93 -7.02 31.18
C SER A 472 -8.97 -8.08 31.53
N GLY A 473 -10.22 -7.84 31.17
CA GLY A 473 -11.32 -8.79 31.25
C GLY A 473 -11.50 -9.58 29.95
N THR A 474 -12.25 -10.68 30.03
CA THR A 474 -12.59 -11.54 28.87
C THR A 474 -14.09 -11.65 28.64
N GLN A 475 -14.88 -10.79 29.28
CA GLN A 475 -16.34 -10.85 29.25
C GLN A 475 -16.92 -10.50 27.87
N TYR A 476 -16.25 -9.65 27.08
CA TYR A 476 -16.66 -9.27 25.72
C TYR A 476 -15.74 -9.87 24.64
N PHE A 477 -14.96 -10.90 24.96
CA PHE A 477 -14.06 -11.56 24.02
C PHE A 477 -14.74 -12.75 23.33
N LEU A 478 -14.67 -12.84 22.01
CA LEU A 478 -15.17 -13.92 21.14
C LEU A 478 -16.64 -14.32 21.36
N ARG A 479 -17.52 -13.34 21.50
CA ARG A 479 -18.94 -13.57 21.84
C ARG A 479 -19.85 -13.67 20.62
N SER A 480 -20.99 -14.34 20.82
CA SER A 480 -22.09 -14.37 19.85
C SER A 480 -22.95 -13.11 19.88
N ASP A 481 -23.73 -12.87 18.82
CA ASP A 481 -24.71 -11.78 18.74
C ASP A 481 -25.72 -11.90 19.90
N GLU A 482 -26.24 -13.11 20.14
CA GLU A 482 -27.16 -13.39 21.26
C GLU A 482 -26.54 -13.00 22.60
N ARG A 483 -25.26 -13.30 22.83
CA ARG A 483 -24.61 -12.93 24.08
C ARG A 483 -24.47 -11.42 24.19
N PHE A 484 -24.02 -10.73 23.15
CA PHE A 484 -23.83 -9.28 23.15
C PHE A 484 -25.14 -8.53 23.43
N TYR A 485 -26.28 -9.02 22.91
CA TYR A 485 -27.60 -8.45 23.23
C TYR A 485 -28.02 -8.63 24.69
N ASN A 486 -27.55 -9.68 25.38
CA ASN A 486 -28.11 -10.12 26.66
C ASN A 486 -27.14 -10.04 27.85
N ILE A 487 -25.89 -9.61 27.64
CA ILE A 487 -24.91 -9.40 28.70
C ILE A 487 -25.26 -8.13 29.52
N ILE A 488 -24.66 -7.97 30.71
CA ILE A 488 -25.02 -6.94 31.71
C ILE A 488 -24.99 -5.52 31.13
N SER A 489 -23.95 -5.20 30.36
CA SER A 489 -23.96 -4.03 29.48
C SER A 489 -24.21 -4.54 28.06
N PRO A 490 -25.42 -4.41 27.52
CA PRO A 490 -25.73 -4.97 26.21
C PRO A 490 -25.28 -4.05 25.08
N HIS A 491 -24.85 -4.66 23.98
CA HIS A 491 -24.67 -3.99 22.69
C HIS A 491 -25.95 -4.10 21.86
N TYR A 492 -26.19 -3.12 20.99
CA TYR A 492 -27.38 -3.07 20.14
C TYR A 492 -27.17 -2.17 18.91
N ASP A 493 -28.03 -2.34 17.89
CA ASP A 493 -28.08 -1.52 16.67
C ASP A 493 -26.72 -1.32 15.98
N TRP A 494 -25.94 -2.40 15.90
CA TRP A 494 -24.61 -2.36 15.30
C TRP A 494 -24.62 -2.62 13.80
N TYR A 495 -23.59 -2.12 13.14
CA TYR A 495 -23.30 -2.37 11.74
C TYR A 495 -21.80 -2.50 11.51
N CYS A 496 -21.42 -3.30 10.52
CA CYS A 496 -20.03 -3.37 10.08
C CYS A 496 -19.70 -2.14 9.22
N THR A 497 -18.63 -1.43 9.54
CA THR A 497 -18.21 -0.24 8.79
C THR A 497 -17.42 -0.60 7.54
N ASN A 498 -16.76 -1.77 7.54
CA ASN A 498 -15.80 -2.13 6.50
C ASN A 498 -16.35 -3.19 5.51
N LEU A 499 -17.65 -3.50 5.59
CA LEU A 499 -18.33 -4.40 4.66
C LEU A 499 -19.71 -3.84 4.31
N SER A 500 -20.21 -4.17 3.12
CA SER A 500 -21.57 -3.81 2.68
C SER A 500 -22.68 -4.45 3.52
N LYS A 501 -22.37 -5.54 4.23
CA LYS A 501 -23.29 -6.23 5.14
C LYS A 501 -22.59 -6.59 6.44
N THR A 502 -23.30 -6.41 7.53
CA THR A 502 -22.86 -6.83 8.87
C THR A 502 -22.82 -8.36 8.95
N PRO A 503 -21.66 -8.95 9.30
CA PRO A 503 -21.58 -10.38 9.59
C PRO A 503 -22.43 -10.77 10.82
N VAL A 504 -22.89 -12.03 10.85
CA VAL A 504 -23.70 -12.58 11.94
C VAL A 504 -22.86 -13.55 12.77
N SER A 505 -22.88 -13.42 14.10
CA SER A 505 -22.29 -14.39 15.02
C SER A 505 -23.35 -15.29 15.65
N ASP A 506 -23.54 -16.48 15.07
CA ASP A 506 -24.64 -17.40 15.41
C ASP A 506 -24.44 -18.21 16.73
N SER A 507 -23.19 -18.39 17.21
CA SER A 507 -22.90 -19.21 18.39
C SER A 507 -21.48 -18.95 18.91
N GLU A 508 -21.28 -19.10 20.23
CA GLU A 508 -19.98 -19.02 20.91
C GLU A 508 -19.48 -20.35 21.51
N ASP A 509 -20.21 -21.45 21.25
CA ASP A 509 -20.02 -22.76 21.92
C ASP A 509 -18.66 -23.40 21.59
N ALA A 510 -18.02 -22.98 20.50
CA ALA A 510 -16.70 -23.45 20.09
C ALA A 510 -15.62 -23.18 21.15
N PHE A 511 -15.87 -22.24 22.06
CA PHE A 511 -14.91 -21.83 23.08
C PHE A 511 -15.20 -22.39 24.47
N ASP A 512 -16.18 -23.30 24.62
CA ASP A 512 -16.43 -23.96 25.89
C ASP A 512 -15.17 -24.68 26.40
N GLY A 513 -14.76 -24.37 27.63
CA GLY A 513 -13.55 -24.93 28.25
C GLY A 513 -12.25 -24.15 27.99
N TYR A 514 -12.27 -23.14 27.10
CA TYR A 514 -11.13 -22.26 26.91
C TYR A 514 -10.82 -21.45 28.17
N ILE A 515 -9.56 -21.13 28.40
CA ILE A 515 -9.11 -20.47 29.65
C ILE A 515 -9.78 -19.12 29.87
N PHE A 516 -10.08 -18.39 28.79
CA PHE A 516 -10.80 -17.11 28.86
C PHE A 516 -12.31 -17.26 29.10
N ARG A 517 -12.83 -18.49 29.14
CA ARG A 517 -14.21 -18.86 29.50
C ARG A 517 -14.35 -19.48 30.89
N ASP A 518 -13.25 -19.88 31.53
CA ASP A 518 -13.29 -20.61 32.80
C ASP A 518 -13.99 -19.79 33.91
N VAL A 519 -15.09 -20.34 34.42
CA VAL A 519 -15.99 -19.77 35.43
C VAL A 519 -15.37 -19.82 36.84
N GLU A 520 -14.28 -20.56 37.06
CA GLU A 520 -13.49 -20.44 38.29
C GLU A 520 -12.78 -19.08 38.41
N ALA A 521 -12.64 -18.34 37.31
CA ALA A 521 -12.29 -16.92 37.30
C ALA A 521 -13.50 -16.03 37.67
N LYS A 522 -14.01 -16.17 38.91
CA LYS A 522 -14.80 -15.10 39.54
C LYS A 522 -13.98 -13.84 39.81
N ASN A 523 -12.69 -13.87 39.53
CA ASN A 523 -11.83 -12.71 39.49
C ASN A 523 -11.86 -12.15 38.07
N GLN A 524 -12.54 -11.02 37.88
CA GLN A 524 -12.52 -10.17 36.68
C GLN A 524 -11.11 -9.61 36.35
N ASN A 525 -10.05 -10.17 36.97
CA ASN A 525 -8.69 -9.64 37.03
C ASN A 525 -7.63 -10.72 36.68
N ALA A 526 -8.02 -11.88 36.15
CA ALA A 526 -7.08 -12.93 35.74
C ALA A 526 -6.34 -12.48 34.45
N ARG A 527 -5.01 -12.38 34.52
CA ARG A 527 -4.17 -11.94 33.40
C ARG A 527 -3.38 -13.12 32.85
N TYR A 528 -3.35 -13.18 31.52
CA TYR A 528 -2.73 -14.25 30.77
C TYR A 528 -1.50 -13.71 30.03
N SER A 529 -0.43 -14.48 30.05
CA SER A 529 0.78 -14.20 29.29
C SER A 529 1.15 -15.40 28.45
N TYR A 530 1.45 -15.18 27.17
CA TYR A 530 1.82 -16.24 26.25
C TYR A 530 3.33 -16.45 26.22
N TYR A 531 3.77 -17.70 26.13
CA TYR A 531 5.15 -18.04 25.85
C TYR A 531 5.26 -19.43 25.22
N LYS A 532 5.83 -19.50 24.01
CA LYS A 532 6.18 -20.74 23.28
C LYS A 532 5.11 -21.84 23.37
N GLY A 533 3.89 -21.49 22.96
CA GLY A 533 2.76 -22.42 22.86
C GLY A 533 2.02 -22.68 24.17
N TYR A 534 2.30 -21.95 25.25
CA TYR A 534 1.58 -22.06 26.52
C TYR A 534 1.17 -20.70 27.05
N TRP A 535 0.02 -20.67 27.72
CA TRP A 535 -0.50 -19.52 28.43
C TRP A 535 -0.25 -19.68 29.92
N TYR A 536 0.39 -18.67 30.51
CA TYR A 536 0.74 -18.58 31.92
C TYR A 536 -0.22 -17.64 32.64
N TYR A 537 -0.72 -18.10 33.77
CA TYR A 537 -1.69 -17.37 34.61
C TYR A 537 -1.61 -17.90 36.04
N PHE A 538 -2.27 -17.25 36.99
CA PHE A 538 -2.24 -17.66 38.39
C PHE A 538 -3.62 -17.72 39.03
N GLY A 539 -3.75 -18.56 40.05
CA GLY A 539 -4.94 -18.69 40.88
C GLY A 539 -4.59 -19.28 42.25
N SER A 540 -5.12 -18.69 43.33
CA SER A 540 -4.85 -19.13 44.72
C SER A 540 -3.34 -19.29 45.05
N ASN A 541 -2.51 -18.32 44.64
CA ASN A 541 -1.04 -18.31 44.75
C ASN A 541 -0.31 -19.47 44.04
N VAL A 542 -0.95 -20.07 43.04
CA VAL A 542 -0.35 -21.08 42.18
C VAL A 542 -0.24 -20.53 40.78
N ILE A 543 0.93 -20.67 40.16
CA ILE A 543 1.15 -20.33 38.76
C ILE A 543 0.89 -21.59 37.93
N TYR A 544 0.00 -21.45 36.95
CA TYR A 544 -0.36 -22.47 35.99
C TYR A 544 0.20 -22.14 34.62
N ARG A 545 0.37 -23.19 33.81
CA ARG A 545 0.44 -23.07 32.36
C ARG A 545 -0.58 -24.00 31.72
N SER A 546 -1.12 -23.65 30.56
CA SER A 546 -1.95 -24.55 29.74
C SER A 546 -1.97 -24.10 28.28
N LYS A 547 -2.56 -24.91 27.40
CA LYS A 547 -3.05 -24.45 26.09
C LYS A 547 -4.24 -23.51 26.27
N ILE A 548 -4.58 -22.76 25.22
CA ILE A 548 -5.68 -21.78 25.26
C ILE A 548 -7.05 -22.45 25.48
N ASP A 549 -7.21 -23.68 25.00
CA ASP A 549 -8.40 -24.52 25.18
C ASP A 549 -8.46 -25.22 26.56
N GLY A 550 -7.51 -24.91 27.45
CA GLY A 550 -7.42 -25.46 28.80
C GLY A 550 -6.73 -26.83 28.89
N THR A 551 -6.35 -27.43 27.76
CA THR A 551 -5.59 -28.70 27.74
C THR A 551 -4.15 -28.50 28.21
N ASP A 552 -3.45 -29.60 28.53
CA ASP A 552 -2.08 -29.60 29.06
C ASP A 552 -1.87 -28.66 30.27
N LYS A 553 -2.89 -28.53 31.12
CA LYS A 553 -2.81 -27.70 32.32
C LYS A 553 -1.86 -28.30 33.35
N GLU A 554 -0.86 -27.51 33.74
CA GLU A 554 0.18 -27.91 34.69
C GLU A 554 0.43 -26.80 35.72
N ILE A 555 0.99 -27.20 36.87
CA ILE A 555 1.42 -26.27 37.92
C ILE A 555 2.91 -26.02 37.74
N VAL A 556 3.27 -24.76 37.52
CA VAL A 556 4.65 -24.34 37.29
C VAL A 556 5.33 -23.97 38.61
N ALA A 557 4.62 -23.22 39.47
CA ALA A 557 5.15 -22.78 40.76
C ALA A 557 4.04 -22.57 41.81
N ARG A 558 4.41 -22.61 43.09
CA ARG A 558 3.52 -22.35 44.22
C ARG A 558 4.16 -21.35 45.18
N TYR A 559 3.38 -20.36 45.59
CA TYR A 559 3.74 -19.36 46.58
C TYR A 559 2.72 -19.44 47.72
N GLY A 560 3.11 -19.22 48.98
CA GLY A 560 2.14 -19.25 50.09
C GLY A 560 2.66 -19.68 51.46
N ASP A 561 3.76 -20.44 51.54
CA ASP A 561 4.28 -20.90 52.85
C ASP A 561 4.91 -19.77 53.69
N SER A 562 5.27 -18.65 53.05
CA SER A 562 5.90 -17.46 53.66
C SER A 562 4.94 -16.30 53.97
N GLY A 563 3.64 -16.44 53.64
CA GLY A 563 2.65 -15.37 53.80
C GLY A 563 2.68 -14.27 52.71
N ASN A 564 3.51 -14.45 51.68
CA ASN A 564 3.62 -13.51 50.57
C ASN A 564 2.76 -13.96 49.37
N THR A 565 1.78 -13.14 48.99
CA THR A 565 0.73 -13.46 48.01
C THR A 565 1.15 -12.99 46.61
N ILE A 566 0.84 -13.78 45.58
CA ILE A 566 0.99 -13.36 44.18
C ILE A 566 0.00 -12.23 43.93
N VAL A 567 0.53 -11.07 43.53
CA VAL A 567 -0.27 -9.94 43.09
C VAL A 567 -0.57 -10.10 41.60
N ASN A 568 0.47 -10.33 40.80
CA ASN A 568 0.34 -10.47 39.35
C ASN A 568 1.60 -11.05 38.70
N LEU A 569 1.50 -11.46 37.43
CA LEU A 569 2.64 -11.87 36.60
C LEU A 569 2.50 -11.39 35.17
N PHE A 570 3.62 -11.13 34.51
CA PHE A 570 3.69 -10.86 33.07
C PHE A 570 4.89 -11.55 32.44
N VAL A 571 4.66 -12.11 31.26
CA VAL A 571 5.75 -12.34 30.30
C VAL A 571 5.93 -11.06 29.52
N TYR A 572 7.16 -10.55 29.51
CA TYR A 572 7.54 -9.36 28.77
C TYR A 572 8.88 -9.64 28.08
N LYS A 573 8.86 -9.64 26.73
CA LYS A 573 9.95 -10.18 25.91
C LYS A 573 10.22 -11.63 26.32
N ASP A 574 11.45 -12.00 26.67
CA ASP A 574 11.84 -13.36 27.09
C ASP A 574 11.91 -13.58 28.61
N ARG A 575 11.32 -12.66 29.40
CA ARG A 575 11.39 -12.71 30.87
C ARG A 575 10.02 -12.78 31.49
N ILE A 576 9.95 -13.45 32.65
CA ILE A 576 8.77 -13.40 33.52
C ILE A 576 9.02 -12.50 34.71
N TYR A 577 8.10 -11.56 34.90
CA TYR A 577 8.04 -10.69 36.05
C TYR A 577 6.92 -11.16 36.95
N LEU A 578 7.26 -11.47 38.20
CA LEU A 578 6.34 -11.89 39.24
C LEU A 578 6.29 -10.82 40.33
N ALA A 579 5.12 -10.21 40.50
CA ALA A 579 4.88 -9.32 41.62
C ALA A 579 4.27 -10.10 42.78
N LEU A 580 4.94 -10.01 43.92
CA LEU A 580 4.44 -10.43 45.21
C LEU A 580 4.14 -9.17 46.06
N GLN A 581 3.52 -9.33 47.22
CA GLN A 581 3.17 -8.18 48.06
C GLN A 581 4.39 -7.39 48.57
N ASP A 582 5.59 -8.00 48.61
CA ASP A 582 6.80 -7.35 49.10
C ASP A 582 7.76 -6.84 48.01
N GLY A 583 7.52 -7.15 46.74
CA GLY A 583 8.45 -6.81 45.67
C GLY A 583 8.10 -7.40 44.31
N VAL A 584 8.87 -6.99 43.31
CA VAL A 584 8.81 -7.51 41.93
C VAL A 584 10.09 -8.29 41.65
N TYR A 585 9.92 -9.49 41.14
CA TYR A 585 10.99 -10.44 40.89
C TYR A 585 11.00 -10.82 39.41
N VAL A 586 12.18 -11.04 38.83
CA VAL A 586 12.34 -11.38 37.41
C VAL A 586 13.26 -12.59 37.23
N THR A 587 13.01 -13.38 36.19
CA THR A 587 13.95 -14.38 35.66
C THR A 587 13.69 -14.60 34.17
N ASP A 588 14.64 -15.21 33.47
CA ASP A 588 14.43 -15.65 32.09
C ASP A 588 13.35 -16.74 32.02
N MET A 589 12.51 -16.68 30.98
CA MET A 589 11.43 -17.65 30.81
C MET A 589 11.95 -19.07 30.65
N ALA A 590 13.06 -19.26 29.93
CA ALA A 590 13.70 -20.56 29.77
C ALA A 590 14.10 -21.19 31.12
N ASP A 591 14.55 -20.36 32.07
CA ASP A 591 14.94 -20.79 33.39
C ASP A 591 13.72 -21.08 34.27
N PHE A 592 12.69 -20.24 34.18
CA PHE A 592 11.43 -20.43 34.88
C PHE A 592 10.75 -21.75 34.50
N VAL A 593 10.64 -22.05 33.19
CA VAL A 593 10.03 -23.30 32.71
C VAL A 593 10.90 -24.53 32.99
N ALA A 594 12.20 -24.36 33.17
CA ALA A 594 13.10 -25.41 33.63
C ALA A 594 12.99 -25.67 35.15
N GLY A 595 12.14 -24.92 35.86
CA GLY A 595 11.91 -25.07 37.30
C GLY A 595 13.00 -24.44 38.16
N LYS A 596 13.82 -23.53 37.62
CA LYS A 596 14.74 -22.73 38.42
C LYS A 596 13.93 -21.66 39.17
N THR A 597 14.10 -21.61 40.49
CA THR A 597 13.29 -20.77 41.37
C THR A 597 14.02 -19.52 41.87
N ASP A 598 15.29 -19.35 41.52
CA ASP A 598 16.06 -18.17 41.87
C ASP A 598 15.64 -17.03 40.94
N MET A 599 14.95 -16.02 41.49
CA MET A 599 14.51 -14.83 40.77
C MET A 599 15.22 -13.59 41.32
N GLU A 600 15.64 -12.69 40.45
CA GLU A 600 16.25 -11.42 40.82
C GLU A 600 15.16 -10.45 41.31
N CYS A 601 15.37 -9.83 42.48
CA CYS A 601 14.48 -8.78 42.98
C CYS A 601 14.82 -7.44 42.31
N VAL A 602 13.97 -6.99 41.38
CA VAL A 602 14.14 -5.71 40.65
C VAL A 602 13.43 -4.54 41.33
N TYR A 603 12.54 -4.83 42.27
CA TYR A 603 11.90 -3.82 43.11
C TYR A 603 11.56 -4.41 44.48
N ASN A 604 11.98 -3.72 45.54
CA ASN A 604 11.73 -4.12 46.92
C ASN A 604 10.90 -3.05 47.63
N VAL A 605 9.71 -3.40 48.10
CA VAL A 605 8.78 -2.44 48.71
C VAL A 605 9.36 -1.77 49.96
N LYS A 606 10.30 -2.43 50.65
CA LYS A 606 10.96 -1.88 51.84
C LYS A 606 11.87 -0.68 51.54
N GLU A 607 12.25 -0.52 50.27
CA GLU A 607 13.10 0.56 49.78
C GLU A 607 12.28 1.72 49.19
N ASP A 608 10.97 1.52 48.98
CA ASP A 608 10.06 2.55 48.49
C ASP A 608 9.45 3.35 49.64
N ALA A 609 9.48 4.69 49.53
CA ALA A 609 8.90 5.58 50.53
C ALA A 609 7.37 5.72 50.42
N LYS A 610 6.78 5.32 49.29
CA LYS A 610 5.36 5.49 48.95
C LYS A 610 4.54 4.24 49.24
N LEU A 611 5.12 3.06 49.02
CA LEU A 611 4.41 1.78 49.12
C LEU A 611 4.85 1.01 50.38
N SER A 612 3.92 0.35 51.05
CA SER A 612 4.17 -0.56 52.17
C SER A 612 3.96 -2.03 51.80
N TYR A 613 3.18 -2.28 50.76
CA TYR A 613 3.00 -3.55 50.07
C TYR A 613 2.46 -3.26 48.66
N ILE A 614 2.50 -4.26 47.78
CA ILE A 614 1.95 -4.20 46.42
C ILE A 614 0.55 -4.83 46.43
N ASP A 615 -0.46 -4.12 45.92
CA ASP A 615 -1.81 -4.68 45.63
C ASP A 615 -2.18 -4.63 44.14
N GLN A 616 -1.44 -3.83 43.37
CA GLN A 616 -1.55 -3.74 41.92
C GLN A 616 -0.17 -3.78 41.27
N PHE A 617 -0.07 -4.42 40.12
CA PHE A 617 1.15 -4.44 39.33
C PHE A 617 0.80 -4.54 37.85
N THR A 618 1.42 -3.69 37.03
CA THR A 618 1.41 -3.82 35.57
C THR A 618 2.80 -3.60 34.98
N ILE A 619 2.99 -4.07 33.75
CA ILE A 619 4.11 -3.68 32.89
C ILE A 619 3.49 -3.09 31.63
N LYS A 620 3.70 -1.79 31.43
CA LYS A 620 3.26 -1.06 30.23
C LYS A 620 4.23 0.07 29.94
N GLN A 621 4.33 0.45 28.68
CA GLN A 621 5.18 1.57 28.26
C GLN A 621 6.64 1.42 28.72
N ASP A 622 7.19 0.21 28.62
CA ASP A 622 8.55 -0.14 29.04
C ASP A 622 8.87 0.26 30.49
N ALA A 623 7.89 0.16 31.38
CA ALA A 623 8.07 0.42 32.80
C ALA A 623 7.34 -0.60 33.67
N LEU A 624 8.00 -0.98 34.78
CA LEU A 624 7.35 -1.69 35.88
C LEU A 624 6.54 -0.69 36.68
N ARG A 625 5.32 -1.09 37.04
CA ARG A 625 4.37 -0.23 37.75
C ARG A 625 3.76 -0.94 38.96
N PRO A 626 4.55 -1.20 40.02
CA PRO A 626 4.00 -1.61 41.30
C PRO A 626 3.19 -0.46 41.92
N GLY A 627 2.07 -0.80 42.55
CA GLY A 627 1.24 0.19 43.22
C GLY A 627 0.48 -0.34 44.42
N GLN A 628 -0.08 0.63 45.16
CA GLN A 628 -0.84 0.43 46.37
C GLN A 628 -1.99 1.45 46.44
N ASN A 629 -3.25 0.99 46.54
CA ASN A 629 -4.44 1.85 46.66
C ASN A 629 -4.46 3.03 45.65
N GLY A 630 -4.17 2.76 44.37
CA GLY A 630 -4.13 3.77 43.31
C GLY A 630 -2.86 4.63 43.27
N VAL A 631 -1.92 4.50 44.22
CA VAL A 631 -0.59 5.11 44.12
C VAL A 631 0.33 4.17 43.35
N VAL A 632 0.99 4.67 42.30
CA VAL A 632 1.88 3.89 41.43
C VAL A 632 3.31 4.43 41.50
N THR A 633 4.29 3.54 41.61
CA THR A 633 5.70 3.84 41.36
C THR A 633 6.05 3.37 39.96
N VAL A 634 6.64 4.25 39.13
CA VAL A 634 7.05 3.93 37.75
C VAL A 634 8.56 3.70 37.72
N ILE A 635 8.97 2.53 37.24
CA ILE A 635 10.36 2.11 37.15
C ILE A 635 10.66 1.79 35.68
N PRO A 636 11.36 2.67 34.96
CA PRO A 636 11.72 2.42 33.56
C PRO A 636 12.56 1.14 33.42
N LEU A 637 12.25 0.34 32.41
CA LEU A 637 13.11 -0.72 31.92
C LEU A 637 14.10 -0.10 30.92
N GLU A 638 15.39 -0.35 31.12
CA GLU A 638 16.41 0.15 30.20
C GLU A 638 16.34 -0.59 28.87
N ASN A 639 16.18 0.14 27.77
CA ASN A 639 16.37 -0.39 26.42
C ASN A 639 17.87 -0.59 26.16
N GLN A 640 18.28 -1.83 25.91
CA GLN A 640 19.68 -2.19 25.65
C GLN A 640 20.01 -2.27 24.15
N SER A 641 19.07 -1.89 23.29
CA SER A 641 19.26 -1.92 21.85
C SER A 641 20.30 -0.89 21.41
N SER A 642 21.02 -1.21 20.33
CA SER A 642 21.98 -0.29 19.72
C SER A 642 22.07 -0.58 18.23
N LEU A 643 22.38 0.42 17.42
CA LEU A 643 22.61 0.26 15.99
C LEU A 643 23.67 1.26 15.55
N ASN A 644 24.63 0.80 14.76
CA ASN A 644 25.69 1.63 14.19
C ASN A 644 25.91 1.22 12.73
N MET A 645 25.81 2.18 11.82
CA MET A 645 26.18 1.98 10.41
C MET A 645 27.70 1.92 10.30
N LYS A 646 28.24 0.91 9.59
CA LYS A 646 29.71 0.79 9.45
C LYS A 646 30.32 1.85 8.55
N GLU A 647 29.54 2.34 7.59
CA GLU A 647 29.93 3.42 6.68
C GLU A 647 28.98 4.61 6.86
N THR A 648 29.54 5.82 6.94
CA THR A 648 28.73 7.06 7.04
C THR A 648 28.41 7.66 5.67
N SER A 649 29.13 7.23 4.63
CA SER A 649 28.93 7.70 3.26
C SER A 649 29.40 6.68 2.22
N MET A 650 28.71 6.60 1.08
CA MET A 650 29.02 5.70 -0.03
C MET A 650 28.89 6.41 -1.38
N GLU A 651 29.72 6.03 -2.35
CA GLU A 651 29.64 6.50 -3.74
C GLU A 651 29.32 5.33 -4.66
N LEU A 652 28.25 5.46 -5.45
CA LEU A 652 27.78 4.45 -6.39
C LEU A 652 27.66 5.03 -7.80
N THR A 653 27.65 4.14 -8.79
CA THR A 653 27.28 4.45 -10.18
C THR A 653 25.89 3.90 -10.46
N VAL A 654 25.11 4.56 -11.31
CA VAL A 654 23.81 4.02 -11.77
C VAL A 654 23.97 2.56 -12.24
N GLY A 655 23.14 1.68 -11.70
CA GLY A 655 23.16 0.23 -11.92
C GLY A 655 23.98 -0.58 -10.91
N ASP A 656 24.75 0.06 -10.03
CA ASP A 656 25.43 -0.65 -8.93
C ASP A 656 24.40 -1.21 -7.93
N VAL A 657 24.67 -2.41 -7.42
CA VAL A 657 23.91 -3.08 -6.37
C VAL A 657 24.89 -3.47 -5.26
N VAL A 658 24.62 -3.04 -4.02
CA VAL A 658 25.49 -3.24 -2.87
C VAL A 658 24.68 -3.59 -1.62
N LYS A 659 25.32 -4.21 -0.62
CA LYS A 659 24.69 -4.51 0.67
C LYS A 659 25.08 -3.46 1.71
N GLY A 660 24.11 -2.85 2.37
CA GLY A 660 24.35 -2.02 3.55
C GLY A 660 24.86 -2.87 4.73
N ASP A 661 25.75 -2.29 5.54
CA ASP A 661 26.37 -3.00 6.68
C ASP A 661 26.18 -2.22 7.99
N VAL A 662 25.61 -2.89 8.99
CA VAL A 662 25.29 -2.37 10.33
C VAL A 662 25.71 -3.36 11.40
N ASP A 663 26.24 -2.84 12.51
CA ASP A 663 26.40 -3.59 13.76
C ASP A 663 25.28 -3.18 14.71
N TYR A 664 24.48 -4.14 15.18
CA TYR A 664 23.36 -3.85 16.07
C TYR A 664 23.09 -4.94 17.12
N ILE A 665 22.45 -4.51 18.21
CA ILE A 665 21.86 -5.36 19.25
C ILE A 665 20.37 -5.04 19.25
N SER A 666 19.52 -6.06 19.11
CA SER A 666 18.07 -5.93 19.24
C SER A 666 17.59 -6.61 20.51
N GLU A 667 16.82 -5.90 21.33
CA GLU A 667 16.19 -6.48 22.52
C GLU A 667 14.87 -7.18 22.17
N SER A 668 14.19 -6.79 21.09
CA SER A 668 12.99 -7.49 20.62
C SER A 668 13.28 -8.75 19.80
N GLY A 669 14.53 -8.92 19.36
CA GLY A 669 14.92 -9.96 18.40
C GLY A 669 14.55 -9.62 16.95
N SER A 670 14.17 -8.36 16.67
CA SER A 670 13.87 -7.91 15.31
C SER A 670 15.13 -7.75 14.47
N GLU A 671 14.98 -7.94 13.16
CA GLU A 671 16.01 -7.57 12.18
C GLU A 671 16.01 -6.07 11.92
N ALA A 672 17.15 -5.54 11.45
CA ALA A 672 17.25 -4.16 11.02
C ALA A 672 16.39 -3.94 9.76
N ILE A 673 15.53 -2.93 9.80
CA ILE A 673 14.69 -2.50 8.68
C ILE A 673 15.39 -1.32 8.00
N TRP A 674 15.28 -1.26 6.67
CA TRP A 674 16.00 -0.29 5.84
C TRP A 674 15.05 0.56 4.99
N GLY A 675 15.51 1.74 4.59
CA GLY A 675 14.79 2.61 3.66
C GLY A 675 15.63 3.80 3.19
N THR A 676 15.06 4.68 2.38
CA THR A 676 15.75 5.85 1.83
C THR A 676 14.89 7.12 1.76
N ASP A 677 15.49 8.31 1.83
CA ASP A 677 14.74 9.55 1.57
C ASP A 677 14.41 9.79 0.09
N ASN A 678 14.99 9.01 -0.84
CA ASN A 678 14.86 9.27 -2.27
C ASN A 678 14.87 8.01 -3.15
N THR A 679 13.67 7.52 -3.47
CA THR A 679 13.39 6.32 -4.28
C THR A 679 13.70 6.47 -5.78
N ASP A 680 13.90 7.69 -6.28
CA ASP A 680 14.38 7.91 -7.67
C ASP A 680 15.87 7.63 -7.81
N VAL A 681 16.64 7.91 -6.75
CA VAL A 681 18.09 7.77 -6.74
C VAL A 681 18.48 6.35 -6.34
N LEU A 682 17.81 5.80 -5.31
CA LEU A 682 18.07 4.46 -4.79
C LEU A 682 16.80 3.64 -4.67
N GLU A 683 16.93 2.34 -4.82
CA GLU A 683 16.00 1.37 -4.24
C GLU A 683 16.71 0.68 -3.08
N VAL A 684 16.02 0.53 -1.95
CA VAL A 684 16.56 -0.15 -0.76
C VAL A 684 15.56 -1.22 -0.36
N SER A 685 15.96 -2.49 -0.47
CA SER A 685 15.14 -3.62 -0.04
C SER A 685 15.11 -3.74 1.48
N ALA A 686 14.13 -4.48 2.00
CA ALA A 686 13.96 -4.71 3.43
C ALA A 686 15.19 -5.34 4.11
N ASP A 687 15.99 -6.12 3.37
CA ASP A 687 17.22 -6.73 3.87
C ASP A 687 18.44 -5.79 3.81
N GLY A 688 18.30 -4.57 3.30
CA GLY A 688 19.38 -3.59 3.20
C GLY A 688 20.21 -3.67 1.91
N THR A 689 19.70 -4.32 0.86
CA THR A 689 20.32 -4.26 -0.47
C THR A 689 19.97 -2.92 -1.12
N ILE A 690 20.98 -2.17 -1.54
CA ILE A 690 20.88 -0.83 -2.12
C ILE A 690 21.19 -0.92 -3.62
N THR A 691 20.23 -0.52 -4.45
CA THR A 691 20.36 -0.46 -5.91
C THR A 691 20.35 0.98 -6.38
N ALA A 692 21.39 1.41 -7.09
CA ALA A 692 21.51 2.76 -7.63
C ALA A 692 20.70 2.93 -8.93
N LYS A 693 19.64 3.75 -8.90
CA LYS A 693 18.69 3.94 -10.01
C LYS A 693 19.02 5.15 -10.88
N ALA A 694 19.34 6.28 -10.28
CA ALA A 694 19.60 7.52 -11.01
C ALA A 694 20.65 8.39 -10.33
N GLU A 695 21.26 9.30 -11.08
CA GLU A 695 22.19 10.28 -10.52
C GLU A 695 21.51 11.18 -9.49
N GLY A 696 22.17 11.35 -8.36
CA GLY A 696 21.70 12.20 -7.27
C GLY A 696 22.32 11.80 -5.95
N THR A 697 21.79 12.38 -4.88
CA THR A 697 22.15 12.03 -3.52
C THR A 697 20.92 11.57 -2.79
N ALA A 698 21.08 10.52 -1.98
CA ALA A 698 20.05 9.98 -1.12
C ALA A 698 20.66 9.62 0.23
N THR A 699 19.83 9.63 1.26
CA THR A 699 20.14 9.09 2.58
C THR A 699 19.54 7.70 2.66
N VAL A 700 20.32 6.73 3.13
CA VAL A 700 19.85 5.40 3.51
C VAL A 700 19.74 5.35 5.02
N TYR A 701 18.62 4.84 5.51
CA TYR A 701 18.30 4.68 6.91
C TYR A 701 18.29 3.20 7.26
N ALA A 702 18.81 2.86 8.43
CA ALA A 702 18.66 1.55 9.05
C ALA A 702 18.15 1.75 10.47
N GLY A 703 17.18 0.95 10.88
CA GLY A 703 16.65 1.01 12.23
C GLY A 703 16.27 -0.35 12.78
N VAL A 704 16.47 -0.51 14.08
CA VAL A 704 16.08 -1.69 14.84
C VAL A 704 15.64 -1.24 16.21
N ASP A 705 14.51 -1.78 16.68
CA ASP A 705 13.89 -1.29 17.91
C ASP A 705 13.73 0.24 17.84
N ASP A 706 14.13 0.97 18.89
CA ASP A 706 14.05 2.44 18.95
C ASP A 706 15.33 3.13 18.41
N CYS A 707 16.26 2.35 17.85
CA CYS A 707 17.53 2.84 17.35
C CYS A 707 17.47 3.06 15.84
N MET A 708 18.08 4.16 15.39
CA MET A 708 18.22 4.51 13.98
C MET A 708 19.60 5.06 13.72
N ASP A 709 20.19 4.69 12.58
CA ASP A 709 21.37 5.33 12.02
C ASP A 709 21.21 5.50 10.50
N LYS A 710 22.09 6.29 9.89
CA LYS A 710 21.98 6.66 8.47
C LYS A 710 23.32 6.84 7.77
N MET A 711 23.27 6.70 6.44
CA MET A 711 24.41 6.86 5.55
C MET A 711 24.03 7.72 4.35
N GLN A 712 24.90 8.64 3.95
CA GLN A 712 24.72 9.40 2.72
C GLN A 712 25.26 8.62 1.52
N VAL A 713 24.45 8.39 0.50
CA VAL A 713 24.84 7.73 -0.74
C VAL A 713 24.78 8.74 -1.88
N THR A 714 25.89 8.89 -2.59
CA THR A 714 25.95 9.69 -3.82
C THR A 714 25.99 8.75 -5.00
N VAL A 715 24.95 8.80 -5.83
CA VAL A 715 24.92 8.10 -7.11
C VAL A 715 25.35 9.07 -8.19
N THR A 716 26.41 8.72 -8.90
CA THR A 716 26.79 9.44 -10.10
C THR A 716 26.25 8.68 -11.31
N LYS A 717 25.89 9.40 -12.37
CA LYS A 717 25.92 8.78 -13.69
C LYS A 717 27.34 8.24 -13.89
N ALA A 718 27.50 7.19 -14.70
CA ALA A 718 28.80 6.88 -15.27
C ALA A 718 29.21 8.08 -16.15
N ALA A 719 29.65 9.18 -15.54
CA ALA A 719 29.84 10.45 -16.19
C ALA A 719 31.05 10.30 -17.10
N ASP A 720 30.84 10.56 -18.39
CA ASP A 720 31.86 10.53 -19.43
C ASP A 720 32.66 9.22 -19.44
N ALA A 721 31.97 8.09 -19.52
CA ALA A 721 32.59 6.95 -20.18
C ALA A 721 33.02 7.46 -21.55
N LYS A 722 34.32 7.71 -21.74
CA LYS A 722 34.81 7.88 -23.10
C LYS A 722 34.41 6.59 -23.81
N ASP A 723 33.86 6.75 -25.01
CA ASP A 723 33.56 5.65 -25.90
C ASP A 723 34.87 4.96 -26.27
N TYR A 724 35.32 4.09 -25.38
CA TYR A 724 36.43 3.20 -25.62
C TYR A 724 35.86 1.97 -26.31
N ASP A 725 36.41 1.68 -27.48
CA ASP A 725 36.09 0.42 -28.16
C ASP A 725 36.94 -0.72 -27.58
N LYS A 726 38.01 -0.40 -26.82
CA LYS A 726 38.94 -1.36 -26.22
C LYS A 726 39.46 -0.95 -24.85
N LEU A 727 39.62 -1.92 -23.95
CA LEU A 727 40.21 -1.74 -22.61
C LEU A 727 41.65 -1.21 -22.69
N SER A 728 42.40 -1.57 -23.72
CA SER A 728 43.78 -1.15 -23.95
C SER A 728 43.95 0.35 -24.25
N GLU A 729 42.88 1.06 -24.59
CA GLU A 729 42.90 2.51 -24.87
C GLU A 729 42.87 3.36 -23.59
N ILE A 730 42.54 2.73 -22.46
CA ILE A 730 42.36 3.38 -21.16
C ILE A 730 43.73 3.53 -20.49
N LYS A 731 44.09 4.77 -20.11
CA LYS A 731 45.33 5.05 -19.36
C LYS A 731 45.21 4.61 -17.89
N ASN A 732 45.34 3.31 -17.64
CA ASN A 732 45.22 2.70 -16.31
C ASN A 732 46.57 2.24 -15.71
N GLY A 733 47.64 2.20 -16.51
CA GLY A 733 48.97 1.75 -16.08
C GLY A 733 49.15 0.22 -16.09
N TYR A 734 48.19 -0.52 -16.65
CA TYR A 734 48.24 -1.97 -16.81
C TYR A 734 48.69 -2.38 -18.22
N THR A 735 49.16 -3.61 -18.33
CA THR A 735 49.62 -4.18 -19.61
C THR A 735 48.55 -5.11 -20.17
N PHE A 736 48.18 -4.92 -21.43
CA PHE A 736 47.22 -5.77 -22.14
C PHE A 736 47.92 -6.58 -23.22
N GLU A 737 47.76 -7.91 -23.20
CA GLU A 737 48.40 -8.81 -24.15
C GLU A 737 47.42 -9.87 -24.62
N THR A 738 47.43 -10.19 -25.93
CA THR A 738 46.67 -11.33 -26.45
C THR A 738 47.47 -12.59 -26.21
N ASP A 739 46.96 -13.47 -25.36
CA ASP A 739 47.59 -14.75 -25.10
C ASP A 739 47.12 -15.77 -26.14
N SER A 740 48.03 -16.19 -27.02
CA SER A 740 47.71 -17.09 -28.12
C SER A 740 47.36 -18.51 -27.69
N GLU A 741 47.76 -18.93 -26.49
CA GLU A 741 47.48 -20.27 -25.95
C GLU A 741 46.10 -20.29 -25.28
N LEU A 742 45.73 -19.22 -24.58
CA LEU A 742 44.41 -19.09 -23.97
C LEU A 742 43.33 -18.63 -24.96
N GLY A 743 43.73 -17.94 -26.03
CA GLY A 743 42.81 -17.33 -26.99
C GLY A 743 42.05 -16.12 -26.43
N VAL A 744 42.58 -15.48 -25.36
CA VAL A 744 41.96 -14.33 -24.69
C VAL A 744 42.93 -13.15 -24.58
N GLN A 745 42.39 -11.95 -24.38
CA GLN A 745 43.16 -10.80 -23.93
C GLN A 745 43.39 -10.91 -22.42
N THR A 746 44.62 -10.73 -21.97
CA THR A 746 45.00 -10.72 -20.55
C THR A 746 45.34 -9.31 -20.09
N ILE A 747 45.10 -9.02 -18.81
CA ILE A 747 45.52 -7.79 -18.15
C ILE A 747 46.48 -8.10 -16.99
N GLN A 748 47.65 -7.45 -17.00
CA GLN A 748 48.74 -7.67 -16.05
C GLN A 748 49.14 -6.37 -15.34
N GLY A 749 49.73 -6.52 -14.14
CA GLY A 749 50.20 -5.40 -13.31
C GLY A 749 49.21 -4.95 -12.23
N ILE A 750 48.09 -5.67 -12.05
CA ILE A 750 47.18 -5.51 -10.91
C ILE A 750 47.87 -6.09 -9.66
N SER A 751 47.82 -5.37 -8.54
CA SER A 751 48.42 -5.84 -7.29
C SER A 751 47.54 -6.90 -6.62
N SER A 752 48.17 -7.85 -5.92
CA SER A 752 47.52 -8.93 -5.16
C SER A 752 46.83 -8.46 -3.87
N ASP A 753 46.45 -7.19 -3.80
CA ASP A 753 45.70 -6.54 -2.72
C ASP A 753 44.66 -5.55 -3.29
N SER A 754 44.37 -5.63 -4.59
CA SER A 754 43.39 -4.78 -5.27
C SER A 754 41.96 -5.28 -5.10
N SER A 755 41.11 -4.44 -4.50
CA SER A 755 39.65 -4.62 -4.52
C SER A 755 39.03 -4.13 -5.84
N VAL A 756 37.78 -4.53 -6.12
CA VAL A 756 36.98 -4.05 -7.26
C VAL A 756 36.91 -2.53 -7.30
N SER A 757 36.68 -1.87 -6.16
CA SER A 757 36.63 -0.40 -6.07
C SER A 757 37.97 0.26 -6.38
N ALA A 758 39.08 -0.31 -5.88
CA ALA A 758 40.43 0.17 -6.19
C ALA A 758 40.73 0.01 -7.69
N LEU A 759 40.30 -1.10 -8.29
CA LEU A 759 40.48 -1.36 -9.71
C LEU A 759 39.61 -0.43 -10.56
N LYS A 760 38.31 -0.27 -10.27
CA LYS A 760 37.41 0.67 -10.96
C LYS A 760 37.97 2.10 -10.98
N LYS A 761 38.61 2.57 -9.89
CA LYS A 761 39.28 3.88 -9.84
C LYS A 761 40.41 4.04 -10.88
N LYS A 762 41.10 2.96 -11.25
CA LYS A 762 42.15 2.97 -12.28
C LYS A 762 41.58 3.03 -13.70
N PHE A 763 40.32 2.65 -13.86
CA PHE A 763 39.54 2.74 -15.09
C PHE A 763 38.58 3.94 -15.11
N ALA A 764 38.88 4.99 -14.34
CA ALA A 764 38.03 6.18 -14.26
C ALA A 764 37.71 6.75 -15.66
N GLY A 765 36.40 6.94 -15.92
CA GLY A 765 35.89 7.36 -17.22
C GLY A 765 35.71 6.23 -18.24
N ALA A 766 35.59 4.97 -17.81
CA ALA A 766 35.14 3.84 -18.62
C ALA A 766 34.08 3.03 -17.85
N ASN A 767 33.06 2.53 -18.54
CA ASN A 767 32.03 1.70 -17.93
C ASN A 767 32.50 0.23 -17.90
N ILE A 768 32.94 -0.25 -16.74
CA ILE A 768 33.44 -1.62 -16.59
C ILE A 768 32.68 -2.43 -15.53
N VAL A 769 32.48 -3.71 -15.82
CA VAL A 769 31.95 -4.70 -14.87
C VAL A 769 32.97 -5.82 -14.68
N ILE A 770 33.34 -6.07 -13.42
CA ILE A 770 34.28 -7.10 -13.03
C ILE A 770 33.50 -8.34 -12.60
N ARG A 771 33.84 -9.50 -13.15
CA ARG A 771 33.20 -10.78 -12.84
C ARG A 771 34.24 -11.80 -12.38
N ASN A 772 33.87 -12.70 -11.49
CA ASN A 772 34.69 -13.84 -11.11
C ASN A 772 34.78 -14.88 -12.25
N ALA A 773 35.56 -15.94 -12.05
CA ALA A 773 35.74 -17.02 -13.03
C ALA A 773 34.43 -17.77 -13.38
N GLU A 774 33.40 -17.69 -12.53
CA GLU A 774 32.07 -18.29 -12.76
C GLU A 774 31.13 -17.34 -13.52
N GLY A 775 31.55 -16.10 -13.79
CA GLY A 775 30.75 -15.08 -14.48
C GLY A 775 29.85 -14.23 -13.57
N ARG A 776 29.91 -14.41 -12.25
CA ARG A 776 29.21 -13.56 -11.27
C ARG A 776 29.91 -12.22 -11.14
N GLN A 777 29.15 -11.12 -11.16
CA GLN A 777 29.69 -9.79 -10.91
C GLN A 777 30.19 -9.66 -9.47
N LEU A 778 31.37 -9.08 -9.30
CA LEU A 778 31.98 -8.84 -7.99
C LEU A 778 31.56 -7.50 -7.40
N GLU A 779 31.37 -7.47 -6.08
CA GLU A 779 31.05 -6.29 -5.28
C GLU A 779 32.30 -5.42 -5.03
N ASN A 780 32.10 -4.13 -4.70
CA ASN A 780 33.16 -3.13 -4.63
C ASN A 780 34.27 -3.42 -3.58
N ASN A 781 33.96 -4.19 -2.53
CA ASN A 781 34.89 -4.58 -1.47
C ASN A 781 35.61 -5.91 -1.75
N GLN A 782 35.17 -6.68 -2.76
CA GLN A 782 35.75 -7.99 -3.07
C GLN A 782 37.10 -7.86 -3.79
N MET A 783 37.95 -8.85 -3.57
CA MET A 783 39.27 -8.96 -4.17
C MET A 783 39.20 -9.35 -5.64
N VAL A 784 40.11 -8.81 -6.45
CA VAL A 784 40.23 -9.17 -7.87
C VAL A 784 41.44 -10.09 -8.05
N GLY A 785 41.18 -11.37 -8.31
CA GLY A 785 42.21 -12.38 -8.56
C GLY A 785 42.31 -12.85 -10.01
N SER A 786 43.26 -13.76 -10.24
CA SER A 786 43.51 -14.39 -11.53
C SER A 786 42.29 -15.17 -12.00
N GLY A 787 41.91 -14.99 -13.26
CA GLY A 787 40.67 -15.55 -13.82
C GLY A 787 39.41 -14.70 -13.60
N CYS A 788 39.49 -13.59 -12.86
CA CYS A 788 38.47 -12.55 -12.96
C CYS A 788 38.47 -11.93 -14.36
N THR A 789 37.31 -11.47 -14.83
CA THR A 789 37.17 -10.80 -16.13
C THR A 789 36.72 -9.35 -15.94
N ILE A 790 37.40 -8.44 -16.63
CA ILE A 790 37.00 -7.04 -16.75
C ILE A 790 36.26 -6.91 -18.07
N ASN A 791 34.97 -6.56 -18.02
CA ASN A 791 34.13 -6.36 -19.21
C ASN A 791 33.91 -4.86 -19.41
N LEU A 792 34.26 -4.35 -20.58
CA LEU A 792 33.95 -2.98 -21.01
C LEU A 792 32.54 -2.94 -21.61
N LEU A 793 31.70 -2.04 -21.13
CA LEU A 793 30.32 -1.90 -21.54
C LEU A 793 30.11 -0.63 -22.37
N LYS A 794 29.33 -0.77 -23.45
CA LYS A 794 28.80 0.33 -24.26
C LYS A 794 27.32 0.06 -24.52
N ASP A 795 26.45 1.01 -24.15
CA ASP A 795 25.00 0.89 -24.27
C ASP A 795 24.43 -0.44 -23.71
N GLY A 796 24.97 -0.90 -22.57
CA GLY A 796 24.58 -2.16 -21.93
C GLY A 796 25.16 -3.44 -22.55
N THR A 797 25.95 -3.34 -23.62
CA THR A 797 26.59 -4.49 -24.29
C THR A 797 28.08 -4.57 -24.01
N VAL A 798 28.62 -5.79 -23.89
CA VAL A 798 30.08 -6.00 -23.71
C VAL A 798 30.78 -5.80 -25.06
N VAL A 799 31.63 -4.79 -25.14
CA VAL A 799 32.39 -4.45 -26.37
C VAL A 799 33.84 -4.93 -26.34
N ASP A 800 34.44 -5.08 -25.15
CA ASP A 800 35.77 -5.66 -24.96
C ASP A 800 35.86 -6.40 -23.61
N ARG A 801 36.79 -7.35 -23.52
CA ARG A 801 37.01 -8.16 -22.32
C ARG A 801 38.49 -8.49 -22.14
N ALA A 802 38.96 -8.39 -20.90
CA ALA A 802 40.27 -8.90 -20.48
C ALA A 802 40.14 -9.82 -19.27
N GLU A 803 40.93 -10.91 -19.26
CA GLU A 803 41.08 -11.81 -18.11
C GLU A 803 42.28 -11.37 -17.25
N VAL A 804 42.09 -11.31 -15.94
CA VAL A 804 43.08 -10.86 -14.98
C VAL A 804 44.16 -11.93 -14.80
N LEU A 805 45.42 -11.52 -14.89
CA LEU A 805 46.59 -12.35 -14.62
C LEU A 805 47.47 -11.66 -13.56
N ILE A 806 47.46 -12.21 -12.34
CA ILE A 806 48.33 -11.77 -11.25
C ILE A 806 49.41 -12.83 -11.05
N LYS A 807 50.68 -12.47 -11.29
CA LYS A 807 51.80 -13.41 -11.13
C LYS A 807 51.95 -13.80 -9.66
N GLY A 808 51.87 -15.09 -9.38
CA GLY A 808 51.94 -15.68 -8.04
C GLY A 808 50.59 -16.08 -7.45
N ASP A 809 49.48 -15.59 -8.01
CA ASP A 809 48.10 -15.91 -7.60
C ASP A 809 47.57 -17.10 -8.43
N ALA A 810 48.04 -18.28 -8.05
CA ALA A 810 47.82 -19.55 -8.74
C ALA A 810 46.45 -20.15 -8.42
N ASP A 811 45.79 -19.76 -7.33
CA ASP A 811 44.45 -20.23 -6.99
C ASP A 811 43.31 -19.26 -7.38
N GLY A 812 43.65 -18.00 -7.70
CA GLY A 812 42.74 -17.00 -8.23
C GLY A 812 42.00 -16.18 -7.18
N ASP A 813 42.39 -16.25 -5.91
CA ASP A 813 41.75 -15.49 -4.83
C ASP A 813 42.18 -14.02 -4.79
N GLY A 814 43.22 -13.67 -5.55
CA GLY A 814 43.76 -12.32 -5.67
C GLY A 814 44.77 -11.95 -4.60
N GLN A 815 45.19 -12.89 -3.76
CA GLN A 815 46.32 -12.77 -2.84
C GLN A 815 47.48 -13.63 -3.33
N ILE A 816 48.66 -13.47 -2.72
CA ILE A 816 49.82 -14.35 -2.97
C ILE A 816 50.21 -14.95 -1.62
N ASP A 817 49.70 -16.14 -1.34
CA ASP A 817 49.83 -16.82 -0.06
C ASP A 817 50.12 -18.33 -0.16
N VAL A 818 50.01 -19.03 0.96
CA VAL A 818 50.34 -20.46 1.04
C VAL A 818 49.42 -21.34 0.18
N MET A 819 48.21 -20.87 -0.14
CA MET A 819 47.25 -21.58 -0.98
C MET A 819 47.72 -21.61 -2.44
N ASP A 820 48.38 -20.56 -2.92
CA ASP A 820 49.02 -20.56 -4.23
C ASP A 820 50.14 -21.59 -4.33
N MET A 821 50.98 -21.66 -3.29
CA MET A 821 52.01 -22.70 -3.20
C MET A 821 51.39 -24.09 -3.22
N GLU A 822 50.27 -24.29 -2.53
CA GLU A 822 49.55 -25.56 -2.49
C GLU A 822 49.00 -25.92 -3.88
N ALA A 823 48.44 -24.95 -4.60
CA ALA A 823 47.94 -25.12 -5.96
C ALA A 823 49.06 -25.57 -6.92
N VAL A 824 50.24 -24.94 -6.86
CA VAL A 824 51.42 -25.33 -7.64
C VAL A 824 51.95 -26.71 -7.21
N GLN A 825 52.01 -26.98 -5.91
CA GLN A 825 52.45 -28.27 -5.38
C GLN A 825 51.58 -29.42 -5.89
N LYS A 826 50.25 -29.22 -5.90
CA LYS A 826 49.28 -30.21 -6.41
C LYS A 826 49.47 -30.49 -7.89
N ASP A 827 49.86 -29.50 -8.70
CA ASP A 827 50.21 -29.73 -10.10
C ASP A 827 51.50 -30.56 -10.22
N LEU A 828 52.57 -30.14 -9.55
CA LEU A 828 53.87 -30.81 -9.60
C LEU A 828 53.81 -32.28 -9.15
N LEU A 829 52.94 -32.59 -8.18
CA LEU A 829 52.70 -33.95 -7.69
C LEU A 829 51.72 -34.76 -8.55
N GLY A 830 51.15 -34.17 -9.60
CA GLY A 830 50.16 -34.80 -10.47
C GLY A 830 48.80 -35.03 -9.81
N MET A 831 48.49 -34.30 -8.73
CA MET A 831 47.25 -34.44 -7.98
C MET A 831 46.11 -33.60 -8.58
N LYS A 832 46.41 -32.37 -9.04
CA LYS A 832 45.48 -31.48 -9.72
C LYS A 832 46.26 -30.59 -10.67
N LYS A 833 46.04 -30.74 -11.97
CA LYS A 833 46.72 -29.94 -12.99
C LYS A 833 46.18 -28.50 -12.98
N LEU A 834 47.06 -27.50 -12.92
CA LEU A 834 46.73 -26.11 -13.20
C LEU A 834 46.65 -25.94 -14.71
N GLY A 835 45.58 -25.30 -15.16
CA GLY A 835 45.37 -25.00 -16.57
C GLY A 835 45.03 -23.54 -16.76
N GLY A 836 45.15 -23.09 -17.99
CA GLY A 836 44.71 -21.75 -18.38
C GLY A 836 45.48 -20.64 -17.67
N ILE A 837 44.75 -19.60 -17.26
CA ILE A 837 45.29 -18.41 -16.61
C ILE A 837 46.03 -18.73 -15.30
N TYR A 838 45.56 -19.73 -14.55
CA TYR A 838 46.13 -20.14 -13.25
C TYR A 838 47.52 -20.77 -13.40
N GLN A 839 47.73 -21.55 -14.46
CA GLN A 839 49.05 -22.08 -14.78
C GLN A 839 50.02 -20.93 -15.14
N LYS A 840 49.54 -19.93 -15.88
CA LYS A 840 50.33 -18.75 -16.23
C LYS A 840 50.62 -17.84 -15.04
N ALA A 841 49.68 -17.74 -14.10
CA ALA A 841 49.87 -17.02 -12.84
C ALA A 841 50.95 -17.70 -11.99
N ALA A 842 50.95 -19.03 -11.96
CA ALA A 842 51.95 -19.83 -11.27
C ALA A 842 53.35 -19.79 -11.90
N LEU A 843 53.48 -19.59 -13.22
CA LEU A 843 54.76 -19.47 -13.93
C LEU A 843 55.42 -18.10 -13.65
N VAL A 844 56.24 -18.04 -12.61
CA VAL A 844 56.85 -16.81 -12.09
C VAL A 844 58.38 -16.78 -12.24
N THR A 845 58.99 -17.88 -12.71
CA THR A 845 60.39 -17.93 -13.10
C THR A 845 60.52 -17.82 -14.63
N GLY A 846 61.64 -17.30 -15.13
CA GLY A 846 61.81 -16.95 -16.55
C GLY A 846 61.85 -18.11 -17.55
N ASP A 847 61.43 -19.32 -17.16
CA ASP A 847 61.09 -20.42 -18.06
C ASP A 847 59.57 -20.49 -18.19
N GLU A 848 59.04 -19.96 -19.29
CA GLU A 848 57.60 -19.67 -19.45
C GLU A 848 56.77 -20.88 -19.87
N THR A 849 57.34 -22.09 -19.90
CA THR A 849 56.71 -23.23 -20.58
C THR A 849 56.29 -24.39 -19.68
N GLU A 850 56.98 -24.65 -18.57
CA GLU A 850 56.64 -25.73 -17.64
C GLU A 850 56.78 -25.32 -16.17
N LEU A 851 55.76 -25.65 -15.37
CA LEU A 851 55.80 -25.39 -13.92
C LEU A 851 56.89 -26.25 -13.27
N SER A 852 57.70 -25.61 -12.45
CA SER A 852 58.81 -26.23 -11.76
C SER A 852 58.79 -25.95 -10.25
N ILE A 853 59.64 -26.64 -9.51
CA ILE A 853 59.88 -26.35 -8.10
C ILE A 853 60.41 -24.92 -7.89
N LEU A 854 61.03 -24.31 -8.90
CA LEU A 854 61.58 -22.96 -8.82
C LEU A 854 60.47 -21.90 -8.80
N ASP A 855 59.34 -22.16 -9.47
CA ASP A 855 58.16 -21.30 -9.44
C ASP A 855 57.51 -21.30 -8.07
N MET A 856 57.32 -22.49 -7.50
CA MET A 856 56.85 -22.66 -6.13
C MET A 856 57.81 -22.00 -5.11
N GLU A 857 59.13 -22.12 -5.31
CA GLU A 857 60.14 -21.46 -4.47
C GLU A 857 60.08 -19.92 -4.60
N ALA A 858 59.75 -19.39 -5.79
CA ALA A 858 59.59 -17.96 -6.00
C ALA A 858 58.34 -17.41 -5.30
N ILE A 859 57.21 -18.13 -5.34
CA ILE A 859 56.01 -17.84 -4.54
C ILE A 859 56.34 -17.88 -3.04
N GLN A 860 57.06 -18.90 -2.59
CA GLN A 860 57.50 -18.99 -1.19
C GLN A 860 58.36 -17.79 -0.77
N LYS A 861 59.29 -17.34 -1.61
CA LYS A 861 60.13 -16.16 -1.31
C LYS A 861 59.33 -14.86 -1.29
N HIS A 862 58.24 -14.77 -2.04
CA HIS A 862 57.29 -13.65 -1.96
C HIS A 862 56.62 -13.61 -0.59
N ILE A 863 56.02 -14.72 -0.18
CA ILE A 863 55.28 -14.85 1.09
C ILE A 863 56.18 -14.55 2.29
N LEU A 864 57.44 -15.00 2.23
CA LEU A 864 58.44 -14.75 3.27
C LEU A 864 59.04 -13.32 3.24
N GLY A 865 58.64 -12.47 2.28
CA GLY A 865 59.18 -11.12 2.11
C GLY A 865 60.64 -11.09 1.64
N ILE A 866 61.18 -12.20 1.17
CA ILE A 866 62.58 -12.37 0.75
C ILE A 866 62.79 -11.81 -0.67
N ARG A 867 61.81 -12.01 -1.57
CA ARG A 867 61.84 -11.50 -2.95
C ARG A 867 60.42 -11.28 -3.46
N LYS A 868 60.12 -10.08 -3.94
CA LYS A 868 58.83 -9.81 -4.59
C LYS A 868 58.75 -10.42 -5.99
N ILE A 869 57.59 -10.97 -6.30
CA ILE A 869 57.16 -11.25 -7.67
C ILE A 869 56.71 -9.90 -8.26
N VAL A 870 57.13 -9.61 -9.48
CA VAL A 870 56.89 -8.33 -10.17
C VAL A 870 56.03 -8.59 -11.38
#